data_AF-A0A9D2QZ28-F1
#
_entry.id   AF-A0A9D2QZ28-F1
#
_cell.length_a   1.000
_cell.length_b   1.000
_cell.length_c   1.000
_cell.angle_alpha   90.00
_cell.angle_beta   90.00
_cell.angle_gamma   90.00
#
_symmetry.space_group_name_H-M   'P 1'
#
loop_
_entity.id
_entity.type
_entity.pdbx_description
1 polymer ?
#
loop_
_entity_poly.entity_id
_entity_poly.type
_entity_poly.pdbx_seq_one_letter_code
_entity_poly.pdbx_strand_id
1 'polypeptide(L)'
;RHSEMKLKMEGERSMAEKGNGTTGCPEKEKMKQERKENRKERKAAKKAARKERKASRKAEKKAAYQALDKRGRIFFWGKRAAAVLVLFLVVRIGAGLLAGPFDTLRTQALALYGMARPLPEEELLAEVPRNEEEAAAVEAMGGYGAEDTWAVYIYMCGSDLESGNVSNLSSFTSYLIRDEAEAYSSLMGEKYRSSLTRFMGEIQEQGMDVPNYMYAVTPAAASTTSAAREKKAEIIGSATDDIEEMLSAQLSENVSIVLQTGGAGAWASGEINPNRSQRFLYDSTGFRQIGDAHIRNMGDADTLADFLSFCKKEYPADHQILIFWDHGAGAFGFASDDLYGGDTLTLKELRQALGTVCQADTKEPPFEIIGFDACLMASVEVAETLHGYGRYLVASEEVEPGFGWNYTPWLQALSANPQMNGAQVGKEIVDAGVETIAEISLRLGAVAGNLPATLSVVDIDGAHQVYETYGDLMAAVLEDAIADTGALTMLGRAAGETIKYAQYNYDVCNTVDLGLFVEALAETWPEEAEAVQKSLSAAVIYNRYTAYAAGSTGLNVYFPASVEGRNALLYFLDYIYTICEDEAVRTLYYYKVAGCLSEELQEYAREMGYGEAETLDSTALRMLAQADMELGQDGNFSLQAPEEAASLIQEVSVYLTQAEKDTARILGEDDLLSMSETGMLSTEFDGKWIAIDGNFLEVEVIDSTDSLTRYRTNVLYNGEDSWLILGRNKETGEFSILGVYSIREETSLGELASRNMRTVSPGDRLRPVYDVYDMEEGTEKKEYGERFTWRSGSEIGYENLDNGEYYLFAVAYDVRGDEYYTPVVRLAIRNGKAVSASIQEDMMVYGYN
;
A
#
# COMPACT_ATOMS: atom_id res chain seq x y z
N ARG A 1 -41.96 8.80 -29.79
CA ARG A 1 -40.71 9.31 -29.17
C ARG A 1 -39.64 8.23 -28.96
N HIS A 2 -39.96 6.94 -28.86
CA HIS A 2 -38.94 5.88 -28.93
C HIS A 2 -38.81 5.23 -30.34
N SER A 3 -39.73 5.53 -31.25
CA SER A 3 -39.71 5.07 -32.65
C SER A 3 -39.07 6.03 -33.66
N GLU A 4 -38.73 7.27 -33.26
CA GLU A 4 -38.06 8.25 -34.14
C GLU A 4 -36.53 8.27 -33.99
N MET A 5 -36.00 7.58 -32.97
CA MET A 5 -34.55 7.51 -32.72
C MET A 5 -33.87 6.32 -33.41
N LYS A 6 -34.64 5.27 -33.76
CA LYS A 6 -34.14 4.08 -34.46
C LYS A 6 -33.94 4.29 -35.97
N LEU A 7 -34.69 5.19 -36.59
CA LEU A 7 -34.59 5.50 -38.03
C LEU A 7 -33.44 6.46 -38.40
N LYS A 8 -32.72 7.00 -37.41
CA LYS A 8 -31.53 7.83 -37.64
C LYS A 8 -30.21 7.07 -37.52
N MET A 9 -30.20 5.90 -36.87
CA MET A 9 -29.00 5.08 -36.69
C MET A 9 -28.79 4.01 -37.78
N GLU A 10 -29.80 3.74 -38.62
CA GLU A 10 -29.65 2.80 -39.75
C GLU A 10 -29.20 3.49 -41.06
N GLY A 11 -29.02 4.82 -41.06
CA GLY A 11 -28.61 5.58 -42.25
C GLY A 11 -27.10 5.76 -42.45
N GLU A 12 -26.27 5.49 -41.44
CA GLU A 12 -24.83 5.80 -41.48
C GLU A 12 -23.93 4.55 -41.63
N ARG A 13 -24.51 3.35 -41.69
CA ARG A 13 -23.75 2.09 -41.92
C ARG A 13 -23.56 1.69 -43.38
N SER A 14 -23.84 2.59 -44.33
CA SER A 14 -23.70 2.32 -45.77
C SER A 14 -22.87 3.40 -46.46
N MET A 15 -21.58 3.52 -46.11
CA MET A 15 -20.53 4.00 -47.00
C MET A 15 -19.15 3.78 -46.35
N ALA A 16 -18.80 2.51 -46.11
CA ALA A 16 -17.43 2.10 -45.82
C ALA A 16 -16.98 1.17 -46.95
N GLU A 17 -16.79 1.72 -48.15
CA GLU A 17 -15.99 1.06 -49.19
C GLU A 17 -15.34 2.13 -50.07
N LYS A 18 -14.00 2.05 -50.11
CA LYS A 18 -13.03 2.70 -51.02
C LYS A 18 -12.45 4.05 -50.60
N GLY A 19 -11.16 4.03 -50.27
CA GLY A 19 -10.28 5.19 -50.41
C GLY A 19 -9.08 5.19 -49.49
N ASN A 20 -7.97 4.61 -49.95
CA ASN A 20 -6.63 4.76 -49.37
C ASN A 20 -6.15 6.22 -49.53
N GLY A 21 -5.62 6.87 -48.48
CA GLY A 21 -5.00 8.20 -48.59
C GLY A 21 -4.90 9.00 -47.29
N THR A 22 -3.67 9.21 -46.84
CA THR A 22 -3.20 10.09 -45.76
C THR A 22 -3.85 11.48 -45.72
N THR A 23 -4.57 11.81 -44.64
CA THR A 23 -4.71 13.17 -44.07
C THR A 23 -5.18 13.05 -42.62
N GLY A 24 -4.54 13.80 -41.70
CA GLY A 24 -4.84 13.79 -40.27
C GLY A 24 -6.33 13.94 -39.96
N CYS A 25 -6.85 13.06 -39.11
CA CYS A 25 -8.27 13.01 -38.77
C CYS A 25 -8.64 14.23 -37.89
N PRO A 26 -9.53 15.13 -38.36
CA PRO A 26 -9.99 16.30 -37.59
C PRO A 26 -10.73 15.92 -36.31
N GLU A 27 -11.08 14.65 -36.14
CA GLU A 27 -11.85 14.10 -35.03
C GLU A 27 -11.01 13.90 -33.77
N LYS A 28 -9.72 13.53 -33.90
CA LYS A 28 -8.78 13.44 -32.77
C LYS A 28 -8.36 14.82 -32.26
N GLU A 29 -8.17 15.81 -33.14
CA GLU A 29 -7.94 17.20 -32.73
C GLU A 29 -9.20 17.83 -32.11
N LYS A 30 -10.39 17.55 -32.66
CA LYS A 30 -11.66 17.98 -32.05
C LYS A 30 -11.87 17.37 -30.65
N MET A 31 -11.58 16.08 -30.45
CA MET A 31 -11.64 15.47 -29.11
C MET A 31 -10.62 16.06 -28.14
N LYS A 32 -9.38 16.33 -28.57
CA LYS A 32 -8.38 17.03 -27.72
C LYS A 32 -8.82 18.46 -27.38
N GLN A 33 -9.48 19.14 -28.30
CA GLN A 33 -9.97 20.51 -28.12
C GLN A 33 -11.24 20.56 -27.25
N GLU A 34 -12.17 19.61 -27.42
CA GLU A 34 -13.32 19.40 -26.52
C GLU A 34 -12.88 19.00 -25.11
N ARG A 35 -11.87 18.12 -24.95
CA ARG A 35 -11.29 17.79 -23.64
C ARG A 35 -10.67 19.02 -22.98
N LYS A 36 -9.97 19.89 -23.73
CA LYS A 36 -9.41 21.16 -23.21
C LYS A 36 -10.49 22.17 -22.82
N GLU A 37 -11.55 22.32 -23.61
CA GLU A 37 -12.67 23.22 -23.31
C GLU A 37 -13.50 22.72 -22.12
N ASN A 38 -13.82 21.42 -22.07
CA ASN A 38 -14.46 20.77 -20.92
C ASN A 38 -13.62 20.91 -19.64
N ARG A 39 -12.29 20.82 -19.72
CA ARG A 39 -11.38 21.06 -18.58
C ARG A 39 -11.43 22.52 -18.10
N LYS A 40 -11.58 23.48 -19.02
CA LYS A 40 -11.66 24.92 -18.70
C LYS A 40 -13.02 25.29 -18.09
N GLU A 41 -14.11 24.73 -18.60
CA GLU A 41 -15.46 24.87 -18.05
C GLU A 41 -15.59 24.20 -16.69
N ARG A 42 -15.04 22.98 -16.51
CA ARG A 42 -14.93 22.33 -15.19
C ARG A 42 -14.15 23.18 -14.19
N LYS A 43 -13.01 23.77 -14.57
CA LYS A 43 -12.25 24.69 -13.69
C LYS A 43 -13.05 25.96 -13.32
N ALA A 44 -13.81 26.52 -14.25
CA ALA A 44 -14.66 27.69 -13.99
C ALA A 44 -15.86 27.35 -13.08
N ALA A 45 -16.53 26.23 -13.33
CA ALA A 45 -17.61 25.71 -12.50
C ALA A 45 -17.12 25.37 -11.08
N LYS A 46 -15.94 24.73 -10.95
CA LYS A 46 -15.30 24.46 -9.65
C LYS A 46 -14.96 25.75 -8.88
N LYS A 47 -14.47 26.80 -9.56
CA LYS A 47 -14.20 28.10 -8.93
C LYS A 47 -15.48 28.81 -8.46
N ALA A 48 -16.57 28.69 -9.22
CA ALA A 48 -17.88 29.18 -8.83
C ALA A 48 -18.44 28.40 -7.62
N ALA A 49 -18.39 27.06 -7.66
CA ALA A 49 -18.80 26.19 -6.57
C ALA A 49 -17.98 26.43 -5.29
N ARG A 50 -16.65 26.67 -5.40
CA ARG A 50 -15.80 27.06 -4.25
C ARG A 50 -16.21 28.40 -3.65
N LYS A 51 -16.61 29.37 -4.47
CA LYS A 51 -17.11 30.68 -4.02
C LYS A 51 -18.48 30.55 -3.34
N GLU A 52 -19.34 29.70 -3.88
CA GLU A 52 -20.67 29.40 -3.35
C GLU A 52 -20.60 28.61 -2.04
N ARG A 53 -19.77 27.56 -1.94
CA ARG A 53 -19.47 26.86 -0.68
C ARG A 53 -18.91 27.79 0.39
N LYS A 54 -17.99 28.70 0.05
CA LYS A 54 -17.48 29.72 1.00
C LYS A 54 -18.58 30.69 1.45
N ALA A 55 -19.49 31.08 0.57
CA ALA A 55 -20.62 31.93 0.90
C ALA A 55 -21.66 31.20 1.77
N SER A 56 -21.97 29.94 1.44
CA SER A 56 -22.86 29.06 2.18
C SER A 56 -22.34 28.79 3.59
N ARG A 57 -21.09 28.35 3.74
CA ARG A 57 -20.44 28.17 5.06
C ARG A 57 -20.44 29.45 5.91
N LYS A 58 -20.35 30.63 5.28
CA LYS A 58 -20.43 31.92 5.99
C LYS A 58 -21.86 32.26 6.42
N ALA A 59 -22.85 31.91 5.61
CA ALA A 59 -24.27 32.06 5.93
C ALA A 59 -24.70 31.08 7.04
N GLU A 60 -24.25 29.85 6.97
CA GLU A 60 -24.51 28.78 7.93
C GLU A 60 -23.88 29.06 9.30
N LYS A 61 -22.60 29.50 9.35
CA LYS A 61 -21.98 30.00 10.59
C LYS A 61 -22.74 31.18 11.20
N LYS A 62 -23.34 32.04 10.38
CA LYS A 62 -24.14 33.17 10.83
C LYS A 62 -25.51 32.70 11.37
N ALA A 63 -26.13 31.72 10.73
CA ALA A 63 -27.39 31.11 11.18
C ALA A 63 -27.20 30.32 12.49
N ALA A 64 -26.15 29.50 12.59
CA ALA A 64 -25.78 28.78 13.81
C ALA A 64 -25.50 29.74 14.98
N TYR A 65 -24.81 30.87 14.74
CA TYR A 65 -24.63 31.91 15.77
C TYR A 65 -25.96 32.55 16.21
N GLN A 66 -26.89 32.76 15.27
CA GLN A 66 -28.20 33.31 15.56
C GLN A 66 -29.11 32.32 16.30
N ALA A 67 -28.89 31.01 16.16
CA ALA A 67 -29.60 29.96 16.89
C ALA A 67 -29.13 29.78 18.35
N LEU A 68 -27.94 30.27 18.72
CA LEU A 68 -27.43 30.21 20.09
C LEU A 68 -28.25 31.09 21.07
N ASP A 69 -28.49 30.56 22.27
CA ASP A 69 -29.10 31.29 23.38
C ASP A 69 -28.15 32.35 23.98
N LYS A 70 -28.63 33.13 24.96
CA LYS A 70 -27.81 34.20 25.58
C LYS A 70 -26.51 33.66 26.20
N ARG A 71 -26.51 32.45 26.77
CA ARG A 71 -25.29 31.85 27.37
C ARG A 71 -24.32 31.35 26.30
N GLY A 72 -24.79 30.72 25.23
CA GLY A 72 -23.97 30.26 24.10
C GLY A 72 -23.29 31.39 23.34
N ARG A 73 -23.97 32.54 23.18
CA ARG A 73 -23.36 33.73 22.56
C ARG A 73 -22.29 34.38 23.46
N ILE A 74 -22.49 34.38 24.78
CA ILE A 74 -21.51 34.87 25.76
C ILE A 74 -20.27 33.95 25.77
N PHE A 75 -20.46 32.64 25.69
CA PHE A 75 -19.36 31.67 25.63
C PHE A 75 -18.54 31.78 24.33
N PHE A 76 -19.21 32.00 23.19
CA PHE A 76 -18.56 32.22 21.89
C PHE A 76 -17.69 33.49 21.87
N TRP A 77 -18.20 34.60 22.42
CA TRP A 77 -17.41 35.83 22.56
C TRP A 77 -16.34 35.73 23.64
N GLY A 78 -16.58 34.96 24.72
CA GLY A 78 -15.61 34.68 25.76
C GLY A 78 -14.37 33.93 25.24
N LYS A 79 -14.57 32.90 24.40
CA LYS A 79 -13.46 32.18 23.73
C LYS A 79 -12.68 33.05 22.74
N ARG A 80 -13.36 33.93 21.98
CA ARG A 80 -12.67 34.87 21.08
C ARG A 80 -11.92 35.96 21.83
N ALA A 81 -12.49 36.48 22.91
CA ALA A 81 -11.81 37.44 23.77
C ALA A 81 -10.58 36.79 24.43
N ALA A 82 -10.67 35.54 24.89
CA ALA A 82 -9.54 34.78 25.41
C ALA A 82 -8.45 34.53 24.34
N ALA A 83 -8.83 34.13 23.12
CA ALA A 83 -7.88 33.95 22.02
C ALA A 83 -7.19 35.27 21.62
N VAL A 84 -7.91 36.39 21.60
CA VAL A 84 -7.34 37.72 21.33
C VAL A 84 -6.48 38.21 22.50
N LEU A 85 -6.84 37.90 23.74
CA LEU A 85 -6.01 38.22 24.93
C LEU A 85 -4.71 37.43 24.95
N VAL A 86 -4.75 36.15 24.56
CA VAL A 86 -3.57 35.31 24.36
C VAL A 86 -2.72 35.89 23.23
N LEU A 87 -3.31 36.26 22.09
CA LEU A 87 -2.62 36.92 20.99
C LEU A 87 -1.97 38.25 21.41
N PHE A 88 -2.63 39.03 22.26
CA PHE A 88 -2.14 40.33 22.75
C PHE A 88 -1.02 40.18 23.79
N LEU A 89 -1.06 39.13 24.62
CA LEU A 89 0.05 38.76 25.51
C LEU A 89 1.27 38.25 24.72
N VAL A 90 1.04 37.51 23.64
CA VAL A 90 2.05 36.95 22.73
C VAL A 90 2.78 38.05 21.93
N VAL A 91 2.10 39.15 21.57
CA VAL A 91 2.76 40.29 20.88
C VAL A 91 3.64 41.13 21.82
N ARG A 92 3.40 41.10 23.14
CA ARG A 92 4.17 41.91 24.12
C ARG A 92 5.42 41.23 24.68
N ILE A 93 5.56 39.92 24.56
CA ILE A 93 6.71 39.15 25.05
C ILE A 93 7.40 38.57 23.82
N GLY A 94 8.53 39.15 23.43
CA GLY A 94 9.10 39.10 22.08
C GLY A 94 9.17 37.72 21.40
N ALA A 95 8.88 37.73 20.10
CA ALA A 95 8.73 36.57 19.21
C ALA A 95 9.98 35.68 18.98
N GLY A 96 11.14 35.99 19.57
CA GLY A 96 12.38 35.25 19.35
C GLY A 96 12.69 34.13 20.35
N LEU A 97 12.06 34.12 21.54
CA LEU A 97 12.41 33.21 22.65
C LEU A 97 11.32 32.17 23.00
N LEU A 98 10.20 32.17 22.27
CA LEU A 98 9.00 31.39 22.61
C LEU A 98 8.49 30.47 21.48
N ALA A 99 9.25 30.27 20.41
CA ALA A 99 8.80 29.49 19.24
C ALA A 99 8.37 28.05 19.62
N GLY A 100 9.16 27.35 20.46
CA GLY A 100 8.82 25.99 20.92
C GLY A 100 7.52 25.91 21.74
N PRO A 101 7.40 26.64 22.86
CA PRO A 101 6.18 26.63 23.69
C PRO A 101 4.92 27.11 22.96
N PHE A 102 5.07 28.04 22.01
CA PHE A 102 3.95 28.54 21.21
C PHE A 102 3.43 27.50 20.22
N ASP A 103 4.33 26.75 19.60
CA ASP A 103 3.99 25.66 18.69
C ASP A 103 3.33 24.50 19.45
N THR A 104 3.84 24.13 20.63
CA THR A 104 3.20 23.14 21.51
C THR A 104 1.78 23.55 21.91
N LEU A 105 1.58 24.82 22.31
CA LEU A 105 0.25 25.34 22.64
C LEU A 105 -0.68 25.40 21.41
N ARG A 106 -0.14 25.76 20.24
CA ARG A 106 -0.89 25.75 18.97
C ARG A 106 -1.30 24.33 18.60
N THR A 107 -0.40 23.36 18.68
CA THR A 107 -0.66 21.93 18.44
C THR A 107 -1.71 21.40 19.40
N GLN A 108 -1.54 21.62 20.71
CA GLN A 108 -2.54 21.22 21.70
C GLN A 108 -3.89 21.89 21.44
N ALA A 109 -3.90 23.17 21.06
CA ALA A 109 -5.14 23.86 20.71
C ALA A 109 -5.77 23.33 19.42
N LEU A 110 -4.98 22.96 18.41
CA LEU A 110 -5.45 22.36 17.15
C LEU A 110 -5.98 20.94 17.39
N ALA A 111 -5.26 20.11 18.14
CA ALA A 111 -5.69 18.77 18.53
C ALA A 111 -6.96 18.82 19.40
N LEU A 112 -7.00 19.68 20.42
CA LEU A 112 -8.20 19.89 21.24
C LEU A 112 -9.37 20.45 20.41
N TYR A 113 -9.09 21.34 19.46
CA TYR A 113 -10.11 21.85 18.55
C TYR A 113 -10.64 20.78 17.60
N GLY A 114 -9.75 19.96 17.02
CA GLY A 114 -10.08 18.84 16.16
C GLY A 114 -10.91 17.79 16.90
N MET A 115 -10.44 17.36 18.08
CA MET A 115 -11.17 16.42 18.93
C MET A 115 -12.53 16.94 19.39
N ALA A 116 -12.65 18.25 19.68
CA ALA A 116 -13.90 18.85 20.18
C ALA A 116 -14.83 19.37 19.08
N ARG A 117 -14.42 19.33 17.81
CA ARG A 117 -15.25 19.80 16.70
C ARG A 117 -16.22 18.68 16.31
N PRO A 118 -17.52 18.98 16.13
CA PRO A 118 -18.42 18.03 15.51
C PRO A 118 -18.01 17.80 14.06
N LEU A 119 -17.88 16.53 13.66
CA LEU A 119 -17.73 16.10 12.28
C LEU A 119 -19.13 15.87 11.68
N PRO A 120 -19.55 16.66 10.68
CA PRO A 120 -20.76 16.36 9.91
C PRO A 120 -20.53 15.11 9.07
N GLU A 121 -21.56 14.28 8.93
CA GLU A 121 -21.56 13.08 8.09
C GLU A 121 -21.15 13.37 6.63
N GLU A 122 -21.55 14.51 6.06
CA GLU A 122 -21.14 14.92 4.70
C GLU A 122 -19.62 15.12 4.56
N GLU A 123 -18.91 15.47 5.65
CA GLU A 123 -17.45 15.61 5.63
C GLU A 123 -16.77 14.24 5.72
N LEU A 124 -17.33 13.32 6.51
CA LEU A 124 -16.88 11.94 6.60
C LEU A 124 -17.08 11.22 5.26
N LEU A 125 -18.28 11.29 4.68
CA LEU A 125 -18.61 10.70 3.38
C LEU A 125 -17.85 11.33 2.21
N ALA A 126 -17.29 12.53 2.38
CA ALA A 126 -16.41 13.13 1.38
C ALA A 126 -14.98 12.56 1.44
N GLU A 127 -14.51 12.19 2.63
CA GLU A 127 -13.19 11.56 2.84
C GLU A 127 -13.23 10.07 2.50
N VAL A 128 -14.32 9.43 2.91
CA VAL A 128 -14.62 8.02 2.64
C VAL A 128 -16.00 7.96 1.98
N PRO A 129 -16.11 7.97 0.64
CA PRO A 129 -17.38 7.86 -0.09
C PRO A 129 -18.03 6.48 -0.01
N ARG A 130 -19.27 6.40 0.46
CA ARG A 130 -20.03 5.14 0.54
C ARG A 130 -20.74 4.85 -0.77
N ASN A 131 -20.60 3.64 -1.30
CA ASN A 131 -21.43 3.19 -2.41
C ASN A 131 -22.82 2.79 -1.87
N GLU A 132 -23.79 3.70 -2.02
CA GLU A 132 -25.16 3.51 -1.53
C GLU A 132 -25.89 2.36 -2.25
N GLU A 133 -25.49 1.99 -3.47
CA GLU A 133 -26.08 0.87 -4.20
C GLU A 133 -25.62 -0.48 -3.63
N GLU A 134 -24.32 -0.63 -3.39
CA GLU A 134 -23.75 -1.80 -2.71
C GLU A 134 -24.31 -1.92 -1.28
N ALA A 135 -24.30 -0.83 -0.51
CA ALA A 135 -24.85 -0.82 0.84
C ALA A 135 -26.33 -1.26 0.84
N ALA A 136 -27.15 -0.69 -0.05
CA ALA A 136 -28.55 -1.08 -0.16
C ALA A 136 -28.74 -2.53 -0.62
N ALA A 137 -27.84 -3.06 -1.47
CA ALA A 137 -27.87 -4.45 -1.90
C ALA A 137 -27.57 -5.41 -0.74
N VAL A 138 -26.57 -5.10 0.10
CA VAL A 138 -26.27 -5.85 1.33
C VAL A 138 -27.44 -5.79 2.31
N GLU A 139 -28.02 -4.61 2.54
CA GLU A 139 -29.17 -4.46 3.45
C GLU A 139 -30.43 -5.19 2.96
N ALA A 140 -30.57 -5.36 1.63
CA ALA A 140 -31.68 -6.09 1.03
C ALA A 140 -31.53 -7.62 1.11
N MET A 141 -30.34 -8.13 1.47
CA MET A 141 -30.13 -9.56 1.69
C MET A 141 -30.94 -10.03 2.90
N GLY A 142 -31.49 -11.24 2.81
CA GLY A 142 -32.29 -11.81 3.89
C GLY A 142 -31.44 -12.01 5.16
N GLY A 143 -31.98 -11.60 6.30
CA GLY A 143 -31.38 -11.86 7.60
C GLY A 143 -31.64 -13.28 8.12
N TYR A 144 -31.03 -13.59 9.25
CA TYR A 144 -31.18 -14.83 9.99
C TYR A 144 -32.27 -14.78 11.07
N GLY A 145 -32.44 -15.88 11.80
CA GLY A 145 -33.45 -15.99 12.84
C GLY A 145 -33.15 -15.07 14.02
N ALA A 146 -34.18 -14.52 14.66
CA ALA A 146 -34.01 -13.65 15.83
C ALA A 146 -33.42 -14.35 17.06
N GLU A 147 -33.53 -15.68 17.10
CA GLU A 147 -33.02 -16.53 18.17
C GLU A 147 -31.69 -17.19 17.79
N ASP A 148 -31.19 -16.95 16.57
CA ASP A 148 -29.94 -17.54 16.11
C ASP A 148 -28.79 -17.00 16.96
N THR A 149 -27.80 -17.86 17.16
CA THR A 149 -26.63 -17.59 17.99
C THR A 149 -25.40 -17.34 17.12
N TRP A 150 -24.52 -16.46 17.61
CA TRP A 150 -23.26 -16.08 16.99
C TRP A 150 -22.09 -16.39 17.91
N ALA A 151 -21.06 -17.04 17.37
CA ALA A 151 -19.77 -17.18 18.01
C ALA A 151 -18.68 -16.53 17.17
N VAL A 152 -17.92 -15.61 17.77
CA VAL A 152 -16.74 -14.98 17.17
C VAL A 152 -15.49 -15.64 17.74
N TYR A 153 -14.70 -16.28 16.90
CA TYR A 153 -13.44 -16.91 17.26
C TYR A 153 -12.30 -16.01 16.80
N ILE A 154 -11.46 -15.57 17.73
CA ILE A 154 -10.36 -14.66 17.43
C ILE A 154 -9.02 -15.31 17.78
N TYR A 155 -8.16 -15.44 16.77
CA TYR A 155 -6.81 -15.97 16.92
C TYR A 155 -5.82 -14.80 16.90
N MET A 156 -5.31 -14.42 18.08
CA MET A 156 -4.49 -13.21 18.27
C MET A 156 -3.02 -13.57 18.50
N CYS A 157 -2.19 -13.37 17.49
CA CYS A 157 -0.73 -13.39 17.62
C CYS A 157 -0.28 -11.96 17.96
N GLY A 158 0.16 -11.72 19.20
CA GLY A 158 0.41 -10.36 19.67
C GLY A 158 1.70 -9.72 19.13
N SER A 159 2.69 -10.53 18.73
CA SER A 159 3.94 -10.11 18.09
C SER A 159 4.62 -8.86 18.71
N ASP A 160 5.21 -8.02 17.88
CA ASP A 160 5.83 -6.75 18.23
C ASP A 160 4.79 -5.63 18.37
N LEU A 161 3.59 -5.78 17.79
CA LEU A 161 2.47 -4.84 17.94
C LEU A 161 1.91 -4.80 19.36
N GLU A 162 2.06 -5.89 20.10
CA GLU A 162 1.77 -5.94 21.51
C GLU A 162 3.02 -5.59 22.31
N SER A 163 4.15 -6.24 22.02
CA SER A 163 5.31 -6.23 22.92
C SER A 163 6.22 -5.01 22.77
N GLY A 164 6.21 -4.32 21.63
CA GLY A 164 7.19 -3.27 21.31
C GLY A 164 8.65 -3.78 21.36
N ASN A 165 8.86 -5.07 21.03
CA ASN A 165 10.12 -5.80 21.20
C ASN A 165 10.60 -5.91 22.67
N VAL A 166 9.72 -5.70 23.65
CA VAL A 166 9.99 -5.96 25.06
C VAL A 166 9.69 -7.42 25.37
N SER A 167 10.62 -8.10 26.05
CA SER A 167 10.41 -9.46 26.53
C SER A 167 10.28 -9.53 28.05
N ASN A 168 9.10 -9.95 28.51
CA ASN A 168 8.76 -10.29 29.90
C ASN A 168 8.69 -11.82 30.11
N LEU A 169 9.35 -12.58 29.25
CA LEU A 169 9.45 -14.03 29.39
C LEU A 169 10.30 -14.42 30.61
N SER A 170 9.90 -15.50 31.27
CA SER A 170 10.72 -16.14 32.30
C SER A 170 11.91 -16.82 31.64
N SER A 171 13.04 -16.90 32.36
CA SER A 171 14.22 -17.62 31.86
C SER A 171 13.95 -19.10 31.54
N PHE A 172 12.94 -19.69 32.18
CA PHE A 172 12.52 -21.06 31.89
C PHE A 172 11.78 -21.15 30.56
N THR A 173 10.82 -20.26 30.31
CA THR A 173 10.07 -20.19 29.04
C THR A 173 11.02 -19.92 27.87
N SER A 174 11.89 -18.91 27.99
CA SER A 174 12.88 -18.60 26.95
C SER A 174 13.80 -19.78 26.65
N TYR A 175 14.13 -20.61 27.65
CA TYR A 175 14.93 -21.81 27.42
C TYR A 175 14.16 -22.93 26.70
N LEU A 176 12.86 -23.08 26.97
CA LEU A 176 12.04 -24.14 26.36
C LEU A 176 11.78 -23.91 24.87
N ILE A 177 11.54 -22.66 24.46
CA ILE A 177 11.18 -22.32 23.07
C ILE A 177 12.39 -22.14 22.16
N ARG A 178 13.59 -21.96 22.72
CA ARG A 178 14.79 -21.56 21.97
C ARG A 178 15.12 -22.51 20.82
N ASP A 179 15.11 -23.81 21.09
CA ASP A 179 15.54 -24.80 20.10
C ASP A 179 14.53 -24.89 18.93
N GLU A 180 13.24 -24.64 19.18
CA GLU A 180 12.20 -24.57 18.14
C GLU A 180 12.34 -23.27 17.31
N ALA A 181 12.55 -22.12 17.97
CA ALA A 181 12.80 -20.86 17.29
C ALA A 181 14.05 -20.90 16.39
N GLU A 182 15.16 -21.48 16.89
CA GLU A 182 16.40 -21.66 16.11
C GLU A 182 16.21 -22.63 14.92
N ALA A 183 15.34 -23.64 15.07
CA ALA A 183 15.04 -24.58 14.01
C ALA A 183 14.28 -23.92 12.85
N TYR A 184 13.29 -23.06 13.14
CA TYR A 184 12.58 -22.29 12.12
C TYR A 184 13.52 -21.38 11.32
N SER A 185 14.34 -20.56 12.00
CA SER A 185 15.30 -19.69 11.30
C SER A 185 16.26 -20.49 10.39
N SER A 186 16.67 -21.68 10.83
CA SER A 186 17.56 -22.56 10.06
C SER A 186 16.86 -23.14 8.83
N LEU A 187 15.61 -23.59 8.98
CA LEU A 187 14.78 -24.13 7.89
C LEU A 187 14.56 -23.08 6.80
N MET A 188 14.21 -21.85 7.19
CA MET A 188 14.02 -20.74 6.26
C MET A 188 15.31 -20.40 5.52
N GLY A 189 16.45 -20.35 6.22
CA GLY A 189 17.76 -20.16 5.59
C GLY A 189 18.10 -21.22 4.54
N GLU A 190 17.77 -22.48 4.79
CA GLU A 190 17.97 -23.57 3.82
C GLU A 190 17.03 -23.47 2.62
N LYS A 191 15.75 -23.18 2.86
CA LYS A 191 14.72 -22.97 1.82
C LYS A 191 15.17 -21.90 0.84
N TYR A 192 15.50 -20.71 1.33
CA TYR A 192 15.90 -19.58 0.49
C TYR A 192 17.19 -19.84 -0.29
N ARG A 193 18.21 -20.44 0.35
CA ARG A 193 19.45 -20.82 -0.34
C ARG A 193 19.18 -21.82 -1.46
N SER A 194 18.29 -22.78 -1.24
CA SER A 194 17.90 -23.78 -2.24
C SER A 194 17.20 -23.13 -3.43
N SER A 195 16.19 -22.29 -3.19
CA SER A 195 15.45 -21.58 -4.24
C SER A 195 16.36 -20.68 -5.07
N LEU A 196 17.25 -19.93 -4.42
CA LEU A 196 18.22 -19.08 -5.13
C LEU A 196 19.17 -19.91 -6.00
N THR A 197 19.70 -21.01 -5.46
CA THR A 197 20.60 -21.90 -6.21
C THR A 197 19.89 -22.50 -7.43
N ARG A 198 18.63 -22.90 -7.27
CA ARG A 198 17.78 -23.41 -8.37
C ARG A 198 17.60 -22.34 -9.45
N PHE A 199 17.11 -21.17 -9.08
CA PHE A 199 16.85 -20.07 -10.02
C PHE A 199 18.10 -19.66 -10.81
N MET A 200 19.24 -19.47 -10.12
CA MET A 200 20.49 -19.12 -10.79
C MET A 200 20.93 -20.20 -11.78
N GLY A 201 20.74 -21.47 -11.46
CA GLY A 201 21.04 -22.58 -12.38
C GLY A 201 20.18 -22.55 -13.63
N GLU A 202 18.85 -22.39 -13.46
CA GLU A 202 17.89 -22.38 -14.55
C GLU A 202 18.15 -21.23 -15.54
N ILE A 203 18.41 -20.01 -15.06
CA ILE A 203 18.66 -18.87 -15.97
C ILE A 203 20.03 -18.97 -16.66
N GLN A 204 21.06 -19.50 -15.97
CA GLN A 204 22.39 -19.68 -16.55
C GLN A 204 22.40 -20.73 -17.65
N GLU A 205 21.57 -21.77 -17.54
CA GLU A 205 21.38 -22.77 -18.59
C GLU A 205 20.82 -22.17 -19.89
N GLN A 206 20.03 -21.09 -19.78
CA GLN A 206 19.50 -20.33 -20.91
C GLN A 206 20.42 -19.19 -21.38
N GLY A 207 21.61 -19.05 -20.79
CA GLY A 207 22.56 -17.99 -21.14
C GLY A 207 22.19 -16.61 -20.59
N MET A 208 21.31 -16.55 -19.60
CA MET A 208 20.93 -15.33 -18.89
C MET A 208 21.77 -15.19 -17.62
N ASP A 209 22.18 -13.96 -17.32
CA ASP A 209 22.81 -13.60 -16.05
C ASP A 209 21.76 -13.10 -15.05
N VAL A 210 22.07 -13.16 -13.75
CA VAL A 210 21.24 -12.51 -12.72
C VAL A 210 21.20 -11.00 -13.00
N PRO A 211 20.05 -10.32 -12.85
CA PRO A 211 19.96 -8.87 -13.06
C PRO A 211 21.02 -8.08 -12.29
N ASN A 212 21.51 -6.98 -12.88
CA ASN A 212 22.68 -6.26 -12.38
C ASN A 212 22.47 -5.68 -10.99
N TYR A 213 21.26 -5.18 -10.69
CA TYR A 213 20.93 -4.61 -9.39
C TYR A 213 21.02 -5.64 -8.25
N MET A 214 20.98 -6.96 -8.55
CA MET A 214 21.20 -8.01 -7.54
C MET A 214 22.67 -8.13 -7.12
N TYR A 215 23.60 -7.64 -7.94
CA TYR A 215 25.03 -7.57 -7.63
C TYR A 215 25.43 -6.23 -7.02
N ALA A 216 24.50 -5.28 -6.91
CA ALA A 216 24.76 -3.97 -6.32
C ALA A 216 25.31 -4.15 -4.90
N VAL A 217 26.47 -3.53 -4.64
CA VAL A 217 27.07 -3.55 -3.31
C VAL A 217 26.26 -2.59 -2.46
N THR A 218 25.42 -3.10 -1.55
CA THR A 218 24.78 -2.26 -0.55
C THR A 218 25.87 -1.55 0.25
N PRO A 219 25.89 -0.20 0.31
CA PRO A 219 26.84 0.51 1.14
C PRO A 219 26.77 -0.03 2.57
N ALA A 220 27.91 -0.38 3.16
CA ALA A 220 27.94 -0.87 4.53
C ALA A 220 27.16 0.10 5.41
N ALA A 221 26.05 -0.37 6.01
CA ALA A 221 25.20 0.45 6.86
C ALA A 221 26.12 1.25 7.80
N ALA A 222 26.02 2.58 7.70
CA ALA A 222 26.88 3.47 8.47
C ALA A 222 26.73 3.06 9.94
N SER A 223 27.80 2.46 10.49
CA SER A 223 27.90 1.94 11.86
C SER A 223 27.01 2.79 12.78
N THR A 224 25.89 2.22 13.21
CA THR A 224 24.97 2.88 14.14
C THR A 224 25.79 3.44 15.29
N THR A 225 25.95 4.76 15.32
CA THR A 225 26.64 5.39 16.43
C THR A 225 25.87 5.03 17.70
N SER A 226 26.60 4.72 18.76
CA SER A 226 26.08 4.29 20.07
C SER A 226 25.01 5.20 20.69
N ALA A 227 24.74 6.37 20.09
CA ALA A 227 23.67 7.29 20.45
C ALA A 227 22.25 6.80 20.13
N ALA A 228 22.06 5.82 19.22
CA ALA A 228 20.74 5.23 18.95
C ALA A 228 20.30 4.18 20.01
N ARG A 229 21.21 3.76 20.90
CA ARG A 229 20.97 2.67 21.87
C ARG A 229 20.29 3.07 23.18
N GLU A 230 19.94 4.34 23.37
CA GLU A 230 19.17 4.80 24.55
C GLU A 230 17.69 5.05 24.22
N LYS A 231 17.01 4.06 23.61
CA LYS A 231 15.55 4.03 23.65
C LYS A 231 15.12 3.10 24.78
N LYS A 232 14.27 3.61 25.67
CA LYS A 232 13.59 2.77 26.65
C LYS A 232 12.51 2.04 25.86
N ALA A 233 12.66 0.74 25.64
CA ALA A 233 11.65 -0.08 25.00
C ALA A 233 10.31 0.08 25.76
N GLU A 234 9.23 0.30 25.02
CA GLU A 234 7.90 0.59 25.56
C GLU A 234 6.90 -0.34 24.88
N ILE A 235 6.01 -0.92 25.68
CA ILE A 235 4.96 -1.84 25.22
C ILE A 235 3.94 -1.00 24.44
N ILE A 236 3.58 -1.45 23.23
CA ILE A 236 2.63 -0.75 22.34
C ILE A 236 1.20 -1.07 22.77
N GLY A 237 0.86 -2.36 22.84
CA GLY A 237 -0.41 -2.84 23.37
C GLY A 237 -1.57 -2.88 22.39
N SER A 238 -1.34 -2.94 21.07
CA SER A 238 -2.43 -2.90 20.06
C SER A 238 -3.45 -4.03 20.24
N ALA A 239 -3.00 -5.26 20.46
CA ALA A 239 -3.93 -6.39 20.67
C ALA A 239 -4.71 -6.22 21.99
N THR A 240 -4.07 -5.66 23.01
CA THR A 240 -4.75 -5.30 24.26
C THR A 240 -5.82 -4.22 24.03
N ASP A 241 -5.52 -3.17 23.25
CA ASP A 241 -6.47 -2.10 22.94
C ASP A 241 -7.71 -2.67 22.23
N ASP A 242 -7.54 -3.57 21.26
CA ASP A 242 -8.66 -4.25 20.58
C ASP A 242 -9.49 -5.12 21.53
N ILE A 243 -8.85 -5.81 22.48
CA ILE A 243 -9.58 -6.53 23.54
C ILE A 243 -10.39 -5.52 24.38
N GLU A 244 -9.83 -4.37 24.75
CA GLU A 244 -10.56 -3.34 25.50
C GLU A 244 -11.75 -2.76 24.71
N GLU A 245 -11.62 -2.63 23.39
CA GLU A 245 -12.74 -2.27 22.51
C GLU A 245 -13.83 -3.35 22.51
N MET A 246 -13.46 -4.62 22.37
CA MET A 246 -14.42 -5.72 22.47
C MET A 246 -15.16 -5.69 23.80
N LEU A 247 -14.44 -5.47 24.92
CA LEU A 247 -15.01 -5.38 26.26
C LEU A 247 -15.89 -4.15 26.48
N SER A 248 -15.75 -3.12 25.63
CA SER A 248 -16.60 -1.93 25.65
C SER A 248 -17.96 -2.16 24.95
N ALA A 249 -18.09 -3.21 24.14
CA ALA A 249 -19.36 -3.64 23.57
C ALA A 249 -20.17 -4.45 24.59
N GLN A 250 -21.44 -4.10 24.80
CA GLN A 250 -22.35 -4.89 25.64
C GLN A 250 -22.97 -6.02 24.81
N LEU A 251 -22.52 -7.26 25.03
CA LEU A 251 -23.02 -8.42 24.30
C LEU A 251 -24.40 -8.90 24.78
N SER A 252 -25.22 -9.36 23.83
CA SER A 252 -26.48 -10.05 24.13
C SER A 252 -26.24 -11.52 24.50
N GLU A 253 -27.27 -12.25 24.93
CA GLU A 253 -27.15 -13.69 25.23
C GLU A 253 -26.91 -14.54 23.96
N ASN A 254 -27.13 -13.97 22.77
CA ASN A 254 -26.97 -14.63 21.48
C ASN A 254 -25.55 -14.48 20.92
N VAL A 255 -24.69 -13.65 21.50
CA VAL A 255 -23.35 -13.36 20.96
C VAL A 255 -22.29 -13.73 21.99
N SER A 256 -21.27 -14.46 21.56
CA SER A 256 -20.10 -14.79 22.37
C SER A 256 -18.81 -14.64 21.57
N ILE A 257 -17.71 -14.31 22.26
CA ILE A 257 -16.38 -14.18 21.68
C ILE A 257 -15.43 -15.13 22.41
N VAL A 258 -14.70 -15.95 21.66
CA VAL A 258 -13.65 -16.83 22.17
C VAL A 258 -12.32 -16.38 21.59
N LEU A 259 -11.36 -16.04 22.44
CA LEU A 259 -10.05 -15.54 22.05
C LEU A 259 -8.96 -16.54 22.41
N GLN A 260 -7.95 -16.70 21.56
CA GLN A 260 -6.67 -17.29 21.92
C GLN A 260 -5.56 -16.27 21.76
N THR A 261 -4.69 -16.16 22.77
CA THR A 261 -3.56 -15.23 22.80
C THR A 261 -2.22 -15.97 22.86
N GLY A 262 -1.21 -15.41 22.20
CA GLY A 262 0.16 -15.93 22.14
C GLY A 262 1.08 -15.03 21.31
N GLY A 263 2.29 -15.50 21.00
CA GLY A 263 3.17 -14.87 20.01
C GLY A 263 3.88 -13.56 20.39
N ALA A 264 3.69 -13.04 21.61
CA ALA A 264 4.29 -11.78 22.06
C ALA A 264 5.20 -11.95 23.28
N GLY A 265 6.35 -11.26 23.28
CA GLY A 265 7.30 -11.24 24.39
C GLY A 265 6.76 -10.59 25.67
N ALA A 266 5.79 -9.69 25.54
CA ALA A 266 5.11 -8.98 26.62
C ALA A 266 3.68 -8.63 26.17
N TRP A 267 2.78 -8.46 27.15
CA TRP A 267 1.43 -7.94 26.94
C TRP A 267 1.22 -6.69 27.80
N ALA A 268 0.51 -5.70 27.27
CA ALA A 268 0.08 -4.50 27.98
C ALA A 268 -1.01 -4.86 29.01
N SER A 269 -1.90 -5.79 28.65
CA SER A 269 -2.89 -6.35 29.56
C SER A 269 -2.24 -7.07 30.74
N GLY A 270 -2.73 -6.77 31.95
CA GLY A 270 -2.32 -7.50 33.16
C GLY A 270 -2.97 -8.88 33.31
N GLU A 271 -3.97 -9.22 32.48
CA GLU A 271 -4.67 -10.52 32.51
C GLU A 271 -4.01 -11.57 31.64
N ILE A 272 -3.23 -11.14 30.64
CA ILE A 272 -2.56 -12.01 29.68
C ILE A 272 -1.11 -12.22 30.12
N ASN A 273 -0.73 -13.49 30.23
CA ASN A 273 0.59 -13.92 30.64
C ASN A 273 1.42 -14.28 29.40
N PRO A 274 2.51 -13.53 29.09
CA PRO A 274 3.34 -13.81 27.91
C PRO A 274 4.04 -15.18 27.94
N ASN A 275 4.01 -15.88 29.08
CA ASN A 275 4.62 -17.21 29.23
C ASN A 275 3.67 -18.37 28.92
N ARG A 276 2.44 -18.11 28.49
CA ARG A 276 1.38 -19.10 28.29
C ARG A 276 0.62 -18.80 27.00
N SER A 277 0.01 -19.83 26.42
CA SER A 277 -1.04 -19.64 25.41
C SER A 277 -2.39 -19.76 26.13
N GLN A 278 -3.10 -18.65 26.25
CA GLN A 278 -4.33 -18.56 27.04
C GLN A 278 -5.54 -18.45 26.13
N ARG A 279 -6.68 -18.94 26.63
CA ARG A 279 -7.98 -18.75 25.99
C ARG A 279 -8.92 -18.00 26.91
N PHE A 280 -9.69 -17.10 26.32
CA PHE A 280 -10.66 -16.26 27.02
C PHE A 280 -12.02 -16.34 26.36
N LEU A 281 -13.06 -16.11 27.16
CA LEU A 281 -14.44 -16.01 26.72
C LEU A 281 -15.00 -14.67 27.17
N TYR A 282 -15.60 -13.93 26.24
CA TYR A 282 -16.46 -12.79 26.52
C TYR A 282 -17.88 -13.12 26.06
N ASP A 283 -18.83 -13.01 26.98
CA ASP A 283 -20.25 -13.19 26.72
C ASP A 283 -21.06 -12.23 27.63
N SER A 284 -22.38 -12.35 27.64
CA SER A 284 -23.26 -11.54 28.49
C SER A 284 -22.98 -11.65 30.01
N THR A 285 -22.21 -12.65 30.45
CA THR A 285 -21.80 -12.84 31.85
C THR A 285 -20.44 -12.21 32.18
N GLY A 286 -19.70 -11.76 31.17
CA GLY A 286 -18.44 -11.04 31.29
C GLY A 286 -17.22 -11.84 30.84
N PHE A 287 -16.07 -11.16 30.88
CA PHE A 287 -14.78 -11.68 30.43
C PHE A 287 -14.16 -12.63 31.45
N ARG A 288 -13.71 -13.80 30.99
CA ARG A 288 -13.04 -14.79 31.85
C ARG A 288 -12.08 -15.68 31.07
N GLN A 289 -11.01 -16.08 31.74
CA GLN A 289 -10.12 -17.11 31.22
C GLN A 289 -10.79 -18.49 31.26
N ILE A 290 -10.70 -19.22 30.17
CA ILE A 290 -11.29 -20.56 29.97
C ILE A 290 -10.27 -21.62 29.56
N GLY A 291 -9.04 -21.20 29.19
CA GLY A 291 -7.94 -22.09 28.86
C GLY A 291 -6.58 -21.51 29.29
N ASP A 292 -5.67 -22.38 29.69
CA ASP A 292 -4.32 -22.03 30.12
C ASP A 292 -3.33 -23.12 29.68
N ALA A 293 -2.87 -23.06 28.44
CA ALA A 293 -1.93 -24.04 27.89
C ALA A 293 -0.47 -23.59 28.10
N HIS A 294 0.48 -24.51 27.91
CA HIS A 294 1.86 -24.08 27.71
C HIS A 294 1.96 -23.15 26.51
N ILE A 295 3.00 -22.32 26.47
CA ILE A 295 3.25 -21.47 25.30
C ILE A 295 3.40 -22.35 24.06
N ARG A 296 2.90 -21.85 22.92
CA ARG A 296 2.87 -22.56 21.65
C ARG A 296 3.18 -21.58 20.53
N ASN A 297 3.71 -22.11 19.45
CA ASN A 297 3.94 -21.37 18.22
C ASN A 297 2.59 -21.03 17.57
N MET A 298 2.31 -19.75 17.45
CA MET A 298 1.11 -19.20 16.81
C MET A 298 1.21 -19.21 15.28
N GLY A 299 2.42 -19.37 14.72
CA GLY A 299 2.67 -19.63 13.31
C GLY A 299 2.41 -21.09 12.88
N ASP A 300 2.13 -22.00 13.82
CA ASP A 300 1.97 -23.43 13.53
C ASP A 300 0.51 -23.83 13.22
N ALA A 301 0.31 -24.56 12.13
CA ALA A 301 -1.00 -25.06 11.68
C ALA A 301 -1.73 -25.89 12.75
N ASP A 302 -1.02 -26.71 13.53
CA ASP A 302 -1.59 -27.55 14.57
C ASP A 302 -2.08 -26.72 15.76
N THR A 303 -1.42 -25.59 16.06
CA THR A 303 -1.88 -24.66 17.10
C THR A 303 -3.21 -24.01 16.71
N LEU A 304 -3.35 -23.60 15.44
CA LEU A 304 -4.61 -23.08 14.92
C LEU A 304 -5.69 -24.17 14.89
N ALA A 305 -5.38 -25.38 14.41
CA ALA A 305 -6.32 -26.49 14.39
C ALA A 305 -6.83 -26.86 15.80
N ASP A 306 -5.95 -26.87 16.81
CA ASP A 306 -6.34 -27.10 18.21
C ASP A 306 -7.28 -26.00 18.74
N PHE A 307 -7.04 -24.73 18.38
CA PHE A 307 -7.93 -23.63 18.72
C PHE A 307 -9.31 -23.81 18.10
N LEU A 308 -9.37 -24.02 16.78
CA LEU A 308 -10.64 -24.18 16.06
C LEU A 308 -11.40 -25.40 16.57
N SER A 309 -10.71 -26.53 16.80
CA SER A 309 -11.35 -27.74 17.34
C SER A 309 -11.92 -27.50 18.74
N PHE A 310 -11.26 -26.71 19.57
CA PHE A 310 -11.76 -26.35 20.89
C PHE A 310 -13.01 -25.45 20.78
N CYS A 311 -12.94 -24.40 19.97
CA CYS A 311 -14.03 -23.46 19.74
C CYS A 311 -15.30 -24.16 19.25
N LYS A 312 -15.20 -24.99 18.20
CA LYS A 312 -16.36 -25.70 17.64
C LYS A 312 -16.97 -26.72 18.60
N LYS A 313 -16.16 -27.28 19.50
CA LYS A 313 -16.61 -28.29 20.47
C LYS A 313 -17.29 -27.68 21.69
N GLU A 314 -16.68 -26.64 22.27
CA GLU A 314 -17.10 -26.07 23.55
C GLU A 314 -18.02 -24.85 23.39
N TYR A 315 -17.94 -24.15 22.24
CA TYR A 315 -18.70 -22.93 21.95
C TYR A 315 -19.37 -22.96 20.57
N PRO A 316 -20.19 -23.97 20.26
CA PRO A 316 -20.94 -24.00 19.01
C PRO A 316 -21.99 -22.88 18.96
N ALA A 317 -22.29 -22.40 17.75
CA ALA A 317 -23.33 -21.42 17.47
C ALA A 317 -23.95 -21.71 16.10
N ASP A 318 -25.10 -21.11 15.81
CA ASP A 318 -25.76 -21.24 14.50
C ASP A 318 -24.91 -20.59 13.39
N HIS A 319 -24.26 -19.47 13.72
CA HIS A 319 -23.37 -18.72 12.84
C HIS A 319 -22.01 -18.48 13.50
N GLN A 320 -20.93 -18.62 12.74
CA GLN A 320 -19.56 -18.54 13.24
C GLN A 320 -18.74 -17.52 12.45
N ILE A 321 -18.02 -16.65 13.15
CA ILE A 321 -17.05 -15.70 12.59
C ILE A 321 -15.67 -16.14 13.05
N LEU A 322 -14.69 -16.20 12.15
CA LEU A 322 -13.29 -16.44 12.48
C LEU A 322 -12.48 -15.18 12.14
N ILE A 323 -11.79 -14.60 13.11
CA ILE A 323 -10.95 -13.41 12.92
C ILE A 323 -9.50 -13.77 13.22
N PHE A 324 -8.62 -13.42 12.29
CA PHE A 324 -7.18 -13.44 12.47
C PHE A 324 -6.67 -12.04 12.73
N TRP A 325 -5.90 -11.87 13.81
CA TRP A 325 -5.34 -10.60 14.24
C TRP A 325 -3.82 -10.74 14.35
N ASP A 326 -3.08 -9.95 13.58
CA ASP A 326 -1.64 -9.62 13.68
C ASP A 326 -1.19 -8.88 12.38
N HIS A 327 0.06 -9.05 11.95
CA HIS A 327 0.55 -8.74 10.60
C HIS A 327 0.00 -9.68 9.52
N GLY A 328 0.06 -9.20 8.28
CA GLY A 328 -0.28 -9.97 7.08
C GLY A 328 0.62 -9.60 5.91
N ALA A 329 0.70 -10.48 4.93
CA ALA A 329 1.42 -10.25 3.68
C ALA A 329 0.72 -10.88 2.46
N GLY A 330 -0.61 -10.96 2.48
CA GLY A 330 -1.40 -11.50 1.38
C GLY A 330 -0.99 -12.94 1.03
N ALA A 331 -0.49 -13.15 -0.18
CA ALA A 331 -0.01 -14.44 -0.68
C ALA A 331 1.04 -15.12 0.24
N PHE A 332 1.79 -14.35 1.02
CA PHE A 332 2.87 -14.85 1.86
C PHE A 332 2.43 -15.26 3.27
N GLY A 333 1.14 -15.13 3.60
CA GLY A 333 0.57 -15.60 4.86
C GLY A 333 0.30 -14.50 5.89
N PHE A 334 0.06 -14.91 7.12
CA PHE A 334 -0.32 -14.03 8.23
C PHE A 334 0.36 -14.44 9.55
N ALA A 335 0.33 -13.53 10.52
CA ALA A 335 0.95 -13.63 11.84
C ALA A 335 2.48 -13.67 11.81
N SER A 336 3.12 -13.10 12.83
CA SER A 336 4.56 -13.13 13.07
C SER A 336 4.79 -13.49 14.53
N ASP A 337 5.03 -14.76 14.82
CA ASP A 337 5.31 -15.20 16.18
C ASP A 337 6.77 -14.87 16.56
N ASP A 338 6.94 -13.72 17.22
CA ASP A 338 8.23 -13.23 17.73
C ASP A 338 8.96 -14.24 18.64
N LEU A 339 8.23 -15.18 19.23
CA LEU A 339 8.77 -16.14 20.18
C LEU A 339 9.39 -17.36 19.48
N TYR A 340 8.98 -17.63 18.24
CA TYR A 340 9.41 -18.79 17.45
C TYR A 340 10.16 -18.38 16.18
N GLY A 341 10.93 -17.29 16.25
CA GLY A 341 11.80 -16.86 15.16
C GLY A 341 11.08 -16.07 14.06
N GLY A 342 9.90 -15.50 14.36
CA GLY A 342 9.06 -14.81 13.38
C GLY A 342 8.33 -15.82 12.49
N ASP A 343 7.89 -16.94 13.05
CA ASP A 343 7.13 -17.93 12.30
C ASP A 343 5.75 -17.38 11.92
N THR A 344 5.33 -17.68 10.70
CA THR A 344 4.14 -17.13 10.05
C THR A 344 3.27 -18.28 9.55
N LEU A 345 1.94 -18.16 9.68
CA LEU A 345 1.04 -19.13 9.07
C LEU A 345 0.97 -18.89 7.56
N THR A 346 1.57 -19.78 6.78
CA THR A 346 1.46 -19.76 5.32
C THR A 346 0.03 -20.07 4.88
N LEU A 347 -0.36 -19.67 3.66
CA LEU A 347 -1.69 -19.98 3.12
C LEU A 347 -1.96 -21.50 3.08
N LYS A 348 -0.93 -22.29 2.76
CA LYS A 348 -1.01 -23.76 2.78
C LYS A 348 -1.28 -24.32 4.18
N GLU A 349 -0.60 -23.79 5.20
CA GLU A 349 -0.79 -24.19 6.60
C GLU A 349 -2.15 -23.75 7.13
N LEU A 350 -2.62 -22.57 6.74
CA LEU A 350 -3.97 -22.10 7.04
C LEU A 350 -5.02 -23.06 6.45
N ARG A 351 -4.91 -23.43 5.16
CA ARG A 351 -5.80 -24.41 4.52
C ARG A 351 -5.71 -25.78 5.18
N GLN A 352 -4.52 -26.22 5.60
CA GLN A 352 -4.31 -27.46 6.34
C GLN A 352 -5.03 -27.44 7.70
N ALA A 353 -4.87 -26.36 8.48
CA ALA A 353 -5.50 -26.22 9.79
C ALA A 353 -7.03 -26.22 9.68
N LEU A 354 -7.57 -25.46 8.72
CA LEU A 354 -9.01 -25.44 8.42
C LEU A 354 -9.51 -26.82 8.00
N GLY A 355 -8.84 -27.50 7.06
CA GLY A 355 -9.21 -28.83 6.57
C GLY A 355 -9.07 -29.95 7.59
N THR A 356 -8.27 -29.76 8.63
CA THR A 356 -8.13 -30.71 9.75
C THR A 356 -9.38 -30.70 10.65
N VAL A 357 -10.01 -29.54 10.82
CA VAL A 357 -11.14 -29.34 11.76
C VAL A 357 -12.48 -29.27 11.05
N CYS A 358 -12.50 -28.79 9.82
CA CYS A 358 -13.70 -28.47 9.06
C CYS A 358 -13.70 -29.19 7.72
N GLN A 359 -14.89 -29.55 7.24
CA GLN A 359 -15.09 -29.96 5.86
C GLN A 359 -15.42 -28.73 5.02
N ALA A 360 -14.72 -28.54 3.90
CA ALA A 360 -15.04 -27.49 2.95
C ALA A 360 -16.40 -27.76 2.26
N ASP A 361 -17.25 -26.74 2.18
CA ASP A 361 -18.55 -26.76 1.50
C ASP A 361 -18.89 -25.33 1.05
N THR A 362 -19.09 -25.10 -0.25
CA THR A 362 -19.40 -23.76 -0.78
C THR A 362 -20.85 -23.33 -0.52
N LYS A 363 -21.75 -24.26 -0.21
CA LYS A 363 -23.17 -23.96 0.06
C LYS A 363 -23.39 -23.66 1.53
N GLU A 364 -22.80 -24.47 2.39
CA GLU A 364 -22.89 -24.37 3.85
C GLU A 364 -21.49 -24.33 4.46
N PRO A 365 -20.69 -23.27 4.18
CA PRO A 365 -19.34 -23.17 4.69
C PRO A 365 -19.34 -23.12 6.23
N PRO A 366 -18.28 -23.67 6.87
CA PRO A 366 -18.08 -23.64 8.32
C PRO A 366 -18.21 -22.26 8.98
N PHE A 367 -17.81 -21.20 8.29
CA PHE A 367 -17.78 -19.84 8.81
C PHE A 367 -18.60 -18.92 7.91
N GLU A 368 -19.40 -18.04 8.51
CA GLU A 368 -20.11 -16.99 7.79
C GLU A 368 -19.15 -15.88 7.37
N ILE A 369 -18.20 -15.53 8.22
CA ILE A 369 -17.13 -14.59 7.92
C ILE A 369 -15.80 -15.19 8.33
N ILE A 370 -14.81 -15.10 7.45
CA ILE A 370 -13.40 -15.17 7.82
C ILE A 370 -12.83 -13.77 7.64
N GLY A 371 -12.41 -13.16 8.74
CA GLY A 371 -11.90 -11.80 8.80
C GLY A 371 -10.39 -11.77 9.04
N PHE A 372 -9.71 -10.84 8.39
CA PHE A 372 -8.31 -10.55 8.67
C PHE A 372 -8.18 -9.08 9.08
N ASP A 373 -8.00 -8.88 10.38
CA ASP A 373 -7.52 -7.63 10.96
C ASP A 373 -5.98 -7.61 10.85
N ALA A 374 -5.54 -7.67 9.59
CA ALA A 374 -4.16 -7.82 9.16
C ALA A 374 -3.94 -7.24 7.73
N CYS A 375 -2.72 -6.76 7.47
CA CYS A 375 -2.33 -6.13 6.22
C CYS A 375 -2.48 -7.03 4.98
N LEU A 376 -2.90 -6.44 3.85
CA LEU A 376 -2.88 -7.04 2.50
C LEU A 376 -3.75 -8.30 2.28
N MET A 377 -4.56 -8.69 3.26
CA MET A 377 -5.25 -9.98 3.24
C MET A 377 -6.49 -10.01 2.32
N ALA A 378 -6.96 -8.87 1.79
CA ALA A 378 -7.93 -8.86 0.70
C ALA A 378 -7.22 -9.14 -0.63
N SER A 379 -6.71 -10.37 -0.77
CA SER A 379 -6.03 -10.84 -1.97
C SER A 379 -6.77 -12.02 -2.60
N VAL A 380 -6.63 -12.17 -3.93
CA VAL A 380 -7.20 -13.31 -4.65
C VAL A 380 -6.66 -14.64 -4.09
N GLU A 381 -5.37 -14.71 -3.78
CA GLU A 381 -4.69 -15.89 -3.26
C GLU A 381 -5.25 -16.31 -1.88
N VAL A 382 -5.50 -15.34 -1.00
CA VAL A 382 -6.12 -15.59 0.30
C VAL A 382 -7.56 -16.05 0.12
N ALA A 383 -8.35 -15.40 -0.73
CA ALA A 383 -9.73 -15.78 -0.97
C ALA A 383 -9.85 -17.22 -1.51
N GLU A 384 -9.01 -17.60 -2.48
CA GLU A 384 -8.94 -18.96 -3.03
C GLU A 384 -8.53 -20.00 -1.97
N THR A 385 -7.57 -19.65 -1.11
CA THR A 385 -7.15 -20.50 0.02
C THR A 385 -8.31 -20.85 0.95
N LEU A 386 -9.26 -19.93 1.11
CA LEU A 386 -10.42 -20.03 1.99
C LEU A 386 -11.65 -20.63 1.29
N HIS A 387 -11.56 -20.99 0.00
CA HIS A 387 -12.69 -21.49 -0.78
C HIS A 387 -13.36 -22.71 -0.11
N GLY A 388 -14.66 -22.57 0.17
CA GLY A 388 -15.46 -23.57 0.86
C GLY A 388 -15.33 -23.59 2.40
N TYR A 389 -14.45 -22.78 3.00
CA TYR A 389 -14.35 -22.67 4.47
C TYR A 389 -15.12 -21.46 5.03
N GLY A 390 -15.22 -20.38 4.26
CA GLY A 390 -15.98 -19.17 4.61
C GLY A 390 -16.99 -18.80 3.55
N ARG A 391 -18.06 -18.09 3.93
CA ARG A 391 -18.99 -17.44 2.99
C ARG A 391 -18.46 -16.08 2.53
N TYR A 392 -18.04 -15.25 3.48
CA TYR A 392 -17.49 -13.92 3.21
C TYR A 392 -16.08 -13.76 3.77
N LEU A 393 -15.24 -13.05 3.04
CA LEU A 393 -13.96 -12.51 3.49
C LEU A 393 -14.14 -11.03 3.85
N VAL A 394 -13.64 -10.63 5.00
CA VAL A 394 -13.50 -9.20 5.37
C VAL A 394 -12.04 -8.90 5.61
N ALA A 395 -11.44 -8.06 4.75
CA ALA A 395 -10.01 -7.79 4.80
C ALA A 395 -9.66 -6.47 4.06
N SER A 396 -8.40 -6.05 4.20
CA SER A 396 -7.84 -4.85 3.56
C SER A 396 -6.91 -5.22 2.40
N GLU A 397 -6.99 -4.47 1.30
CA GLU A 397 -6.03 -4.54 0.19
C GLU A 397 -4.68 -3.90 0.56
N GLU A 398 -4.74 -2.84 1.38
CA GLU A 398 -3.61 -2.06 1.87
C GLU A 398 -3.16 -2.51 3.27
N VAL A 399 -2.01 -2.01 3.72
CA VAL A 399 -1.60 -2.10 5.12
C VAL A 399 -2.58 -1.36 6.02
N GLU A 400 -2.87 -1.94 7.19
CA GLU A 400 -3.76 -1.34 8.16
C GLU A 400 -2.98 -0.56 9.23
N PRO A 401 -3.54 0.51 9.81
CA PRO A 401 -2.97 1.16 10.98
C PRO A 401 -2.80 0.20 12.15
N GLY A 402 -1.83 0.45 13.03
CA GLY A 402 -1.54 -0.42 14.16
C GLY A 402 -2.67 -0.61 15.18
N PHE A 403 -3.69 0.25 15.19
CA PHE A 403 -4.90 0.10 16.04
C PHE A 403 -6.00 -0.72 15.37
N GLY A 404 -5.84 -1.11 14.11
CA GLY A 404 -6.75 -1.99 13.38
C GLY A 404 -8.22 -1.63 13.32
N TRP A 405 -9.06 -2.67 13.41
CA TRP A 405 -10.51 -2.56 13.31
C TRP A 405 -11.10 -1.93 14.56
N ASN A 406 -12.19 -1.18 14.41
CA ASN A 406 -12.93 -0.70 15.58
C ASN A 406 -13.97 -1.76 16.00
N TYR A 407 -13.69 -2.52 17.05
CA TYR A 407 -14.51 -3.67 17.45
C TYR A 407 -15.86 -3.27 18.08
N THR A 408 -15.91 -2.12 18.74
CA THR A 408 -17.07 -1.74 19.56
C THR A 408 -18.36 -1.59 18.74
N PRO A 409 -18.41 -0.82 17.63
CA PRO A 409 -19.65 -0.51 16.93
C PRO A 409 -20.31 -1.73 16.30
N TRP A 410 -19.55 -2.57 15.61
CA TRP A 410 -20.13 -3.72 14.89
C TRP A 410 -20.57 -4.83 15.87
N LEU A 411 -19.84 -5.03 16.98
CA LEU A 411 -20.28 -5.96 18.04
C LEU A 411 -21.57 -5.48 18.72
N GLN A 412 -21.72 -4.17 18.92
CA GLN A 412 -22.95 -3.59 19.43
C GLN A 412 -24.10 -3.74 18.42
N ALA A 413 -23.85 -3.53 17.13
CA ALA A 413 -24.84 -3.72 16.08
C ALA A 413 -25.33 -5.17 16.02
N LEU A 414 -24.41 -6.14 16.00
CA LEU A 414 -24.72 -7.57 16.01
C LEU A 414 -25.46 -7.99 17.28
N SER A 415 -25.04 -7.48 18.44
CA SER A 415 -25.70 -7.78 19.72
C SER A 415 -27.13 -7.21 19.79
N ALA A 416 -27.35 -6.04 19.19
CA ALA A 416 -28.67 -5.42 19.10
C ALA A 416 -29.57 -6.10 18.05
N ASN A 417 -28.98 -6.69 17.01
CA ASN A 417 -29.69 -7.35 15.93
C ASN A 417 -29.00 -8.67 15.49
N PRO A 418 -29.20 -9.78 16.23
CA PRO A 418 -28.67 -11.09 15.84
C PRO A 418 -29.22 -11.65 14.51
N GLN A 419 -30.25 -11.01 13.94
CA GLN A 419 -30.81 -11.36 12.62
C GLN A 419 -29.95 -10.89 11.46
N MET A 420 -28.87 -10.13 11.70
CA MET A 420 -27.96 -9.78 10.60
C MET A 420 -27.39 -11.05 9.98
N ASN A 421 -27.19 -11.08 8.66
CA ASN A 421 -26.42 -12.13 8.00
C ASN A 421 -24.92 -11.77 7.93
N GLY A 422 -24.09 -12.70 7.43
CA GLY A 422 -22.64 -12.46 7.30
C GLY A 422 -22.28 -11.20 6.49
N ALA A 423 -22.96 -10.92 5.37
CA ALA A 423 -22.68 -9.72 4.57
C ALA A 423 -23.01 -8.43 5.33
N GLN A 424 -24.13 -8.40 6.07
CA GLN A 424 -24.52 -7.26 6.89
C GLN A 424 -23.54 -7.04 8.05
N VAL A 425 -23.09 -8.10 8.72
CA VAL A 425 -22.06 -7.98 9.77
C VAL A 425 -20.74 -7.51 9.18
N GLY A 426 -20.32 -8.05 8.03
CA GLY A 426 -19.12 -7.61 7.33
C GLY A 426 -19.17 -6.13 6.94
N LYS A 427 -20.32 -5.65 6.47
CA LYS A 427 -20.54 -4.23 6.16
C LYS A 427 -20.35 -3.35 7.40
N GLU A 428 -20.87 -3.74 8.56
CA GLU A 428 -20.68 -2.98 9.81
C GLU A 428 -19.22 -2.96 10.26
N ILE A 429 -18.46 -4.04 10.04
CA ILE A 429 -17.01 -4.08 10.29
C ILE A 429 -16.29 -3.05 9.38
N VAL A 430 -16.58 -3.11 8.08
CA VAL A 430 -16.01 -2.20 7.06
C VAL A 430 -16.33 -0.73 7.34
N ASP A 431 -17.59 -0.42 7.64
CA ASP A 431 -18.00 0.95 7.96
C ASP A 431 -17.28 1.44 9.24
N ALA A 432 -17.29 0.65 10.31
CA ALA A 432 -16.67 1.03 11.58
C ALA A 432 -15.15 1.29 11.44
N GLY A 433 -14.43 0.42 10.74
CA GLY A 433 -12.98 0.55 10.55
C GLY A 433 -12.61 1.78 9.71
N VAL A 434 -13.15 1.88 8.50
CA VAL A 434 -12.78 2.95 7.55
C VAL A 434 -13.24 4.31 8.04
N GLU A 435 -14.40 4.41 8.70
CA GLU A 435 -14.87 5.67 9.27
C GLU A 435 -14.01 6.13 10.44
N THR A 436 -13.54 5.22 11.31
CA THR A 436 -12.63 5.56 12.42
C THR A 436 -11.34 6.20 11.89
N ILE A 437 -10.77 5.63 10.83
CA ILE A 437 -9.54 6.14 10.18
C ILE A 437 -9.79 7.51 9.54
N ALA A 438 -10.91 7.68 8.86
CA ALA A 438 -11.30 8.96 8.27
C ALA A 438 -11.57 10.03 9.32
N GLU A 439 -12.21 9.68 10.44
CA GLU A 439 -12.40 10.60 11.56
C GLU A 439 -11.07 11.08 12.15
N ILE A 440 -10.11 10.18 12.33
CA ILE A 440 -8.75 10.51 12.79
C ILE A 440 -8.11 11.48 11.78
N SER A 441 -8.14 11.16 10.49
CA SER A 441 -7.57 11.98 9.43
C SER A 441 -8.22 13.37 9.36
N LEU A 442 -9.55 13.46 9.46
CA LEU A 442 -10.26 14.74 9.42
C LEU A 442 -10.06 15.60 10.68
N ARG A 443 -9.97 14.99 11.86
CA ARG A 443 -9.79 15.73 13.12
C ARG A 443 -8.35 16.12 13.36
N LEU A 444 -7.41 15.24 13.00
CA LEU A 444 -6.02 15.33 13.39
C LEU A 444 -5.05 15.43 12.22
N GLY A 445 -5.46 15.30 10.96
CA GLY A 445 -4.54 15.22 9.83
C GLY A 445 -3.62 16.42 9.63
N ALA A 446 -4.06 17.63 10.00
CA ALA A 446 -3.20 18.83 10.03
C ALA A 446 -2.06 18.77 11.08
N VAL A 447 -2.12 17.79 11.97
CA VAL A 447 -1.19 17.53 13.07
C VAL A 447 -0.51 16.18 12.88
N ALA A 448 -1.23 15.18 12.35
CA ALA A 448 -0.89 13.77 12.42
C ALA A 448 -0.67 13.08 11.05
N GLY A 449 -0.92 13.79 9.94
CA GLY A 449 -0.98 13.17 8.60
C GLY A 449 -2.31 12.46 8.34
N ASN A 450 -2.50 12.01 7.10
CA ASN A 450 -3.71 11.28 6.69
C ASN A 450 -3.34 9.84 6.38
N LEU A 451 -4.13 8.89 6.87
CA LEU A 451 -3.79 7.47 6.73
C LEU A 451 -4.51 6.85 5.52
N PRO A 452 -3.79 6.14 4.62
CA PRO A 452 -4.44 5.29 3.64
C PRO A 452 -5.16 4.13 4.34
N ALA A 453 -6.33 3.74 3.85
CA ALA A 453 -7.02 2.54 4.30
C ALA A 453 -8.00 2.04 3.24
N THR A 454 -8.19 0.72 3.24
CA THR A 454 -9.14 -0.04 2.41
C THR A 454 -9.79 -1.10 3.29
N LEU A 455 -11.06 -1.41 3.09
CA LEU A 455 -11.66 -2.63 3.64
C LEU A 455 -12.84 -3.05 2.78
N SER A 456 -12.95 -4.35 2.49
CA SER A 456 -13.98 -4.91 1.63
C SER A 456 -14.67 -6.11 2.27
N VAL A 457 -15.89 -6.38 1.81
CA VAL A 457 -16.62 -7.64 2.01
C VAL A 457 -16.65 -8.36 0.67
N VAL A 458 -16.10 -9.57 0.64
CA VAL A 458 -15.94 -10.37 -0.58
C VAL A 458 -16.65 -11.70 -0.41
N ASP A 459 -17.50 -12.09 -1.36
CA ASP A 459 -18.03 -13.44 -1.51
C ASP A 459 -16.89 -14.37 -1.93
N ILE A 460 -16.55 -15.33 -1.07
CA ILE A 460 -15.41 -16.24 -1.29
C ILE A 460 -15.66 -17.20 -2.46
N ASP A 461 -16.89 -17.65 -2.69
CA ASP A 461 -17.22 -18.49 -3.84
C ASP A 461 -17.16 -17.67 -5.15
N GLY A 462 -17.57 -16.40 -5.09
CA GLY A 462 -17.34 -15.44 -6.16
C GLY A 462 -15.87 -15.20 -6.46
N ALA A 463 -15.03 -15.09 -5.41
CA ALA A 463 -13.59 -14.87 -5.55
C ALA A 463 -12.84 -16.05 -6.17
N HIS A 464 -13.32 -17.29 -5.97
CA HIS A 464 -12.81 -18.45 -6.72
C HIS A 464 -12.99 -18.25 -8.24
N GLN A 465 -14.12 -17.70 -8.68
CA GLN A 465 -14.32 -17.38 -10.10
C GLN A 465 -13.37 -16.26 -10.57
N VAL A 466 -13.01 -15.31 -9.70
CA VAL A 466 -11.99 -14.28 -9.98
C VAL A 466 -10.64 -14.94 -10.24
N TYR A 467 -10.21 -15.85 -9.36
CA TYR A 467 -8.96 -16.61 -9.50
C TYR A 467 -8.88 -17.34 -10.84
N GLU A 468 -9.93 -18.09 -11.21
CA GLU A 468 -9.98 -18.81 -12.49
C GLU A 468 -9.91 -17.86 -13.70
N THR A 469 -10.72 -16.79 -13.71
CA THR A 469 -10.69 -15.82 -14.83
C THR A 469 -9.36 -15.07 -14.92
N TYR A 470 -8.69 -14.86 -13.78
CA TYR A 470 -7.38 -14.24 -13.74
C TYR A 470 -6.31 -15.17 -14.33
N GLY A 471 -6.37 -16.46 -14.01
CA GLY A 471 -5.55 -17.50 -14.64
C GLY A 471 -5.74 -17.54 -16.16
N ASP A 472 -6.98 -17.49 -16.64
CA ASP A 472 -7.30 -17.41 -18.08
C ASP A 472 -6.69 -16.15 -18.74
N LEU A 473 -6.77 -14.99 -18.09
CA LEU A 473 -6.14 -13.76 -18.58
C LEU A 473 -4.61 -13.90 -18.64
N MET A 474 -3.97 -14.43 -17.59
CA MET A 474 -2.52 -14.65 -17.59
C MET A 474 -2.09 -15.70 -18.63
N ALA A 475 -2.92 -16.70 -18.92
CA ALA A 475 -2.67 -17.67 -20.00
C ALA A 475 -2.67 -17.00 -21.38
N ALA A 476 -3.62 -16.10 -21.65
CA ALA A 476 -3.66 -15.34 -22.90
C ALA A 476 -2.45 -14.40 -23.04
N VAL A 477 -2.07 -13.71 -21.96
CA VAL A 477 -0.86 -12.87 -21.93
C VAL A 477 0.41 -13.72 -22.15
N LEU A 478 0.47 -14.92 -21.58
CA LEU A 478 1.59 -15.84 -21.76
C LEU A 478 1.73 -16.33 -23.20
N GLU A 479 0.63 -16.70 -23.85
CA GLU A 479 0.63 -17.09 -25.27
C GLU A 479 1.20 -15.97 -26.14
N ASP A 480 0.73 -14.74 -25.92
CA ASP A 480 1.22 -13.55 -26.63
C ASP A 480 2.67 -13.23 -26.28
N ALA A 481 3.10 -13.38 -25.02
CA ALA A 481 4.47 -13.14 -24.58
C ALA A 481 5.47 -14.11 -25.21
N ILE A 482 5.07 -15.36 -25.44
CA ILE A 482 5.89 -16.36 -26.15
C ILE A 482 6.00 -16.01 -27.63
N ALA A 483 4.95 -15.44 -28.22
CA ALA A 483 4.96 -14.99 -29.61
C ALA A 483 5.73 -13.68 -29.81
N ASP A 484 5.62 -12.75 -28.85
CA ASP A 484 6.25 -11.43 -28.83
C ASP A 484 6.49 -10.98 -27.38
N THR A 485 7.76 -10.90 -27.00
CA THR A 485 8.20 -10.45 -25.66
C THR A 485 7.69 -9.06 -25.26
N GLY A 486 7.24 -8.22 -26.23
CA GLY A 486 6.60 -6.95 -25.96
C GLY A 486 5.35 -7.06 -25.06
N ALA A 487 4.66 -8.21 -25.04
CA ALA A 487 3.55 -8.43 -24.12
C ALA A 487 3.97 -8.40 -22.63
N LEU A 488 5.21 -8.85 -22.31
CA LEU A 488 5.77 -8.74 -20.95
C LEU A 488 5.91 -7.26 -20.54
N THR A 489 6.33 -6.41 -21.47
CA THR A 489 6.48 -4.97 -21.22
C THR A 489 5.12 -4.28 -21.08
N MET A 490 4.12 -4.68 -21.89
CA MET A 490 2.74 -4.19 -21.73
C MET A 490 2.17 -4.54 -20.35
N LEU A 491 2.40 -5.78 -19.90
CA LEU A 491 1.98 -6.24 -18.58
C LEU A 491 2.64 -5.44 -17.44
N GLY A 492 3.94 -5.18 -17.55
CA GLY A 492 4.65 -4.35 -16.57
C GLY A 492 4.20 -2.89 -16.55
N ARG A 493 3.92 -2.30 -17.73
CA ARG A 493 3.35 -0.94 -17.84
C ARG A 493 1.97 -0.84 -17.20
N ALA A 494 1.11 -1.82 -17.45
CA ALA A 494 -0.21 -1.89 -16.84
C ALA A 494 -0.10 -1.85 -15.30
N ALA A 495 0.83 -2.59 -14.70
CA ALA A 495 1.05 -2.54 -13.26
C ALA A 495 1.56 -1.16 -12.77
N GLY A 496 2.38 -0.46 -13.57
CA GLY A 496 2.83 0.91 -13.27
C GLY A 496 1.72 1.96 -13.21
N GLU A 497 0.60 1.72 -13.88
CA GLU A 497 -0.57 2.61 -13.90
C GLU A 497 -1.58 2.36 -12.77
N THR A 498 -1.29 1.40 -11.88
CA THR A 498 -2.23 0.92 -10.85
C THR A 498 -1.88 1.40 -9.45
N ILE A 499 -2.82 1.24 -8.53
CA ILE A 499 -2.56 1.41 -7.11
C ILE A 499 -1.71 0.23 -6.63
N LYS A 500 -0.54 0.55 -6.10
CA LYS A 500 0.37 -0.37 -5.40
C LYS A 500 0.11 -0.32 -3.90
N TYR A 501 0.10 -1.47 -3.23
CA TYR A 501 -0.10 -1.56 -1.78
C TYR A 501 1.19 -1.90 -1.04
N ALA A 502 1.21 -1.79 0.29
CA ALA A 502 2.42 -1.91 1.12
C ALA A 502 3.52 -0.90 0.76
N GLN A 503 3.15 0.35 0.55
CA GLN A 503 3.98 1.47 0.06
C GLN A 503 5.45 1.54 0.55
N TYR A 504 5.75 1.16 1.80
CA TYR A 504 7.10 1.21 2.36
C TYR A 504 7.97 -0.04 2.04
N ASN A 505 7.33 -1.13 1.57
CA ASN A 505 7.94 -2.43 1.28
C ASN A 505 7.29 -3.06 0.02
N TYR A 506 6.82 -2.23 -0.90
CA TYR A 506 6.15 -2.68 -2.12
C TYR A 506 7.07 -3.55 -2.97
N ASP A 507 8.35 -3.17 -3.05
CA ASP A 507 9.41 -3.90 -3.75
C ASP A 507 9.53 -5.36 -3.29
N VAL A 508 9.09 -5.68 -2.08
CA VAL A 508 9.03 -7.05 -1.57
C VAL A 508 7.65 -7.67 -1.78
N CYS A 509 6.58 -7.00 -1.36
CA CYS A 509 5.24 -7.58 -1.34
C CYS A 509 4.58 -7.65 -2.72
N ASN A 510 4.90 -6.73 -3.62
CA ASN A 510 4.47 -6.72 -5.03
C ASN A 510 2.95 -6.88 -5.23
N THR A 511 2.12 -6.23 -4.42
CA THR A 511 0.65 -6.32 -4.53
C THR A 511 0.06 -5.12 -5.26
N VAL A 512 -0.77 -5.38 -6.25
CA VAL A 512 -1.47 -4.36 -7.06
C VAL A 512 -2.98 -4.52 -6.94
N ASP A 513 -3.71 -3.42 -7.11
CA ASP A 513 -5.17 -3.46 -7.26
C ASP A 513 -5.56 -4.25 -8.51
N LEU A 514 -6.37 -5.32 -8.33
CA LEU A 514 -6.70 -6.21 -9.44
C LEU A 514 -7.58 -5.53 -10.49
N GLY A 515 -8.61 -4.79 -10.07
CA GLY A 515 -9.58 -4.21 -11.00
C GLY A 515 -8.96 -3.14 -11.90
N LEU A 516 -8.13 -2.26 -11.33
CA LEU A 516 -7.37 -1.26 -12.06
C LEU A 516 -6.31 -1.90 -12.96
N PHE A 517 -5.65 -2.98 -12.49
CA PHE A 517 -4.65 -3.69 -13.28
C PHE A 517 -5.28 -4.32 -14.52
N VAL A 518 -6.41 -4.98 -14.35
CA VAL A 518 -7.17 -5.57 -15.46
C VAL A 518 -7.75 -4.51 -16.39
N GLU A 519 -8.18 -3.35 -15.86
CA GLU A 519 -8.62 -2.22 -16.68
C GLU A 519 -7.51 -1.73 -17.63
N ALA A 520 -6.27 -1.64 -17.13
CA ALA A 520 -5.12 -1.25 -17.96
C ALA A 520 -4.77 -2.30 -19.04
N LEU A 521 -5.14 -3.58 -18.83
CA LEU A 521 -4.91 -4.67 -19.79
C LEU A 521 -6.04 -4.80 -20.84
N ALA A 522 -7.20 -4.17 -20.61
CA ALA A 522 -8.40 -4.36 -21.42
C ALA A 522 -8.28 -3.84 -22.87
N GLU A 523 -7.32 -2.98 -23.18
CA GLU A 523 -7.07 -2.55 -24.57
C GLU A 523 -6.49 -3.70 -25.41
N THR A 524 -5.63 -4.53 -24.82
CA THR A 524 -4.93 -5.63 -25.50
C THR A 524 -5.68 -6.95 -25.38
N TRP A 525 -6.21 -7.28 -24.19
CA TRP A 525 -6.93 -8.53 -23.90
C TRP A 525 -8.37 -8.26 -23.44
N PRO A 526 -9.25 -7.72 -24.31
CA PRO A 526 -10.56 -7.23 -23.91
C PRO A 526 -11.52 -8.32 -23.43
N GLU A 527 -11.50 -9.52 -24.01
CA GLU A 527 -12.45 -10.59 -23.67
C GLU A 527 -12.14 -11.17 -22.29
N GLU A 528 -10.86 -11.47 -22.04
CA GLU A 528 -10.35 -11.99 -20.78
C GLU A 528 -10.44 -10.94 -19.67
N ALA A 529 -10.09 -9.67 -19.97
CA ALA A 529 -10.23 -8.58 -19.01
C ALA A 529 -11.70 -8.33 -18.60
N GLU A 530 -12.65 -8.37 -19.56
CA GLU A 530 -14.09 -8.26 -19.25
C GLU A 530 -14.55 -9.41 -18.33
N ALA A 531 -14.01 -10.63 -18.53
CA ALA A 531 -14.35 -11.78 -17.70
C ALA A 531 -13.90 -11.56 -16.24
N VAL A 532 -12.68 -11.09 -16.02
CA VAL A 532 -12.15 -10.78 -14.69
C VAL A 532 -12.89 -9.62 -14.04
N GLN A 533 -13.14 -8.53 -14.78
CA GLN A 533 -13.90 -7.38 -14.23
C GLN A 533 -15.30 -7.78 -13.78
N LYS A 534 -15.96 -8.66 -14.54
CA LYS A 534 -17.30 -9.15 -14.23
C LYS A 534 -17.30 -10.09 -13.02
N SER A 535 -16.34 -11.01 -12.92
CA SER A 535 -16.21 -11.89 -11.75
C SER A 535 -15.87 -11.08 -10.51
N LEU A 536 -14.95 -10.11 -10.60
CA LEU A 536 -14.56 -9.22 -9.51
C LEU A 536 -15.75 -8.40 -8.98
N SER A 537 -16.50 -7.76 -9.89
CA SER A 537 -17.69 -6.98 -9.53
C SER A 537 -18.80 -7.83 -8.89
N ALA A 538 -18.83 -9.13 -9.15
CA ALA A 538 -19.79 -10.05 -8.53
C ALA A 538 -19.30 -10.55 -7.16
N ALA A 539 -17.98 -10.72 -7.00
CA ALA A 539 -17.36 -11.20 -5.77
C ALA A 539 -17.28 -10.11 -4.69
N VAL A 540 -16.88 -8.88 -5.04
CA VAL A 540 -16.77 -7.77 -4.10
C VAL A 540 -18.15 -7.15 -3.90
N ILE A 541 -18.81 -7.46 -2.79
CA ILE A 541 -20.19 -7.04 -2.52
C ILE A 541 -20.30 -5.71 -1.76
N TYR A 542 -19.21 -5.29 -1.10
CA TYR A 542 -19.10 -3.99 -0.45
C TYR A 542 -17.64 -3.58 -0.34
N ASN A 543 -17.28 -2.37 -0.78
CA ASN A 543 -15.88 -1.91 -0.73
C ASN A 543 -15.77 -0.44 -0.31
N ARG A 544 -14.83 -0.15 0.59
CA ARG A 544 -14.62 1.18 1.16
C ARG A 544 -13.13 1.51 1.27
N TYR A 545 -12.78 2.76 0.97
CA TYR A 545 -11.40 3.25 0.99
C TYR A 545 -11.32 4.74 1.34
N THR A 546 -10.17 5.19 1.82
CA THR A 546 -9.86 6.62 2.03
C THR A 546 -9.38 7.28 0.73
N ALA A 547 -9.28 8.62 0.72
CA ALA A 547 -8.89 9.38 -0.46
C ALA A 547 -7.49 9.02 -1.03
N TYR A 548 -6.59 8.44 -0.21
CA TYR A 548 -5.24 8.03 -0.63
C TYR A 548 -5.17 6.62 -1.21
N ALA A 549 -6.27 5.87 -1.12
CA ALA A 549 -6.48 4.60 -1.79
C ALA A 549 -7.70 4.72 -2.74
N ALA A 550 -7.97 5.93 -3.25
CA ALA A 550 -9.16 6.20 -4.05
C ALA A 550 -9.12 5.45 -5.37
N GLY A 551 -10.16 4.65 -5.61
CA GLY A 551 -10.25 3.79 -6.79
C GLY A 551 -9.91 2.33 -6.52
N SER A 552 -9.53 1.97 -5.28
CA SER A 552 -9.33 0.57 -4.89
C SER A 552 -10.59 -0.25 -5.14
N THR A 553 -10.45 -1.48 -5.60
CA THR A 553 -11.54 -2.29 -6.17
C THR A 553 -11.97 -3.46 -5.26
N GLY A 554 -11.30 -3.64 -4.12
CA GLY A 554 -11.70 -4.52 -3.04
C GLY A 554 -10.94 -5.86 -2.99
N LEU A 555 -10.10 -6.15 -3.99
CA LEU A 555 -9.15 -7.27 -4.00
C LEU A 555 -7.85 -6.86 -4.70
N ASN A 556 -6.73 -7.14 -4.04
CA ASN A 556 -5.40 -7.08 -4.63
C ASN A 556 -4.97 -8.45 -5.19
N VAL A 557 -3.88 -8.47 -5.95
CA VAL A 557 -3.21 -9.70 -6.39
C VAL A 557 -1.69 -9.51 -6.31
N TYR A 558 -0.94 -10.59 -6.04
CA TYR A 558 0.51 -10.55 -6.18
C TYR A 558 0.88 -10.46 -7.67
N PHE A 559 1.68 -9.46 -8.03
CA PHE A 559 2.23 -9.28 -9.36
C PHE A 559 3.66 -8.72 -9.29
N PRO A 560 4.70 -9.44 -9.79
CA PRO A 560 6.10 -9.03 -9.66
C PRO A 560 6.46 -7.88 -10.62
N ALA A 561 5.95 -6.68 -10.33
CA ALA A 561 6.20 -5.47 -11.11
C ALA A 561 7.66 -5.02 -11.00
N SER A 562 8.21 -5.06 -9.77
CA SER A 562 9.61 -4.77 -9.46
C SER A 562 10.13 -5.81 -8.46
N VAL A 563 11.23 -6.46 -8.80
CA VAL A 563 11.88 -7.47 -7.95
C VAL A 563 13.28 -6.98 -7.61
N GLU A 564 13.39 -5.92 -6.82
CA GLU A 564 14.66 -5.27 -6.53
C GLU A 564 15.35 -5.82 -5.27
N GLY A 565 16.60 -6.27 -5.45
CA GLY A 565 17.43 -6.75 -4.36
C GLY A 565 17.06 -8.14 -3.83
N ARG A 566 17.82 -8.57 -2.82
CA ARG A 566 17.80 -9.97 -2.33
C ARG A 566 16.45 -10.37 -1.76
N ASN A 567 15.82 -9.53 -0.95
CA ASN A 567 14.59 -9.92 -0.24
C ASN A 567 13.41 -10.04 -1.21
N ALA A 568 13.25 -9.07 -2.12
CA ALA A 568 12.25 -9.14 -3.18
C ALA A 568 12.38 -10.41 -4.01
N LEU A 569 13.62 -10.76 -4.42
CA LEU A 569 13.87 -12.01 -5.14
C LEU A 569 13.41 -13.23 -4.36
N LEU A 570 13.71 -13.30 -3.06
CA LEU A 570 13.35 -14.46 -2.26
C LEU A 570 11.83 -14.61 -2.09
N TYR A 571 11.09 -13.51 -1.98
CA TYR A 571 9.62 -13.53 -1.98
C TYR A 571 9.08 -13.97 -3.34
N PHE A 572 9.61 -13.42 -4.43
CA PHE A 572 9.27 -13.87 -5.78
C PHE A 572 9.51 -15.37 -5.97
N LEU A 573 10.68 -15.87 -5.58
CA LEU A 573 11.00 -17.29 -5.71
C LEU A 573 10.13 -18.17 -4.79
N ASP A 574 9.73 -17.68 -3.62
CA ASP A 574 8.79 -18.40 -2.77
C ASP A 574 7.39 -18.45 -3.39
N TYR A 575 6.96 -17.35 -4.01
CA TYR A 575 5.71 -17.31 -4.75
C TYR A 575 5.71 -18.34 -5.87
N ILE A 576 6.74 -18.32 -6.73
CA ILE A 576 6.87 -19.20 -7.89
C ILE A 576 7.01 -20.68 -7.49
N TYR A 577 7.85 -21.00 -6.51
CA TYR A 577 8.17 -22.41 -6.22
C TYR A 577 7.29 -23.05 -5.14
N THR A 578 6.55 -22.26 -4.35
CA THR A 578 5.83 -22.77 -3.18
C THR A 578 4.35 -22.37 -3.14
N ILE A 579 3.99 -21.16 -3.57
CA ILE A 579 2.65 -20.59 -3.31
C ILE A 579 1.74 -20.65 -4.53
N CYS A 580 2.23 -20.30 -5.72
CA CYS A 580 1.43 -20.18 -6.93
C CYS A 580 1.03 -21.56 -7.46
N GLU A 581 -0.28 -21.87 -7.41
CA GLU A 581 -0.84 -23.14 -7.90
C GLU A 581 -1.24 -23.08 -9.39
N ASP A 582 -1.49 -21.88 -9.95
CA ASP A 582 -1.84 -21.72 -11.36
C ASP A 582 -0.59 -21.72 -12.25
N GLU A 583 -0.52 -22.67 -13.17
CA GLU A 583 0.64 -22.89 -14.04
C GLU A 583 0.87 -21.76 -15.05
N ALA A 584 -0.19 -21.10 -15.53
CA ALA A 584 -0.07 -20.00 -16.48
C ALA A 584 0.47 -18.75 -15.79
N VAL A 585 -0.08 -18.40 -14.62
CA VAL A 585 0.41 -17.31 -13.77
C VAL A 585 1.88 -17.55 -13.41
N ARG A 586 2.20 -18.75 -12.90
CA ARG A 586 3.56 -19.14 -12.53
C ARG A 586 4.54 -19.01 -13.69
N THR A 587 4.17 -19.52 -14.86
CA THR A 587 5.02 -19.49 -16.07
C THR A 587 5.25 -18.07 -16.57
N LEU A 588 4.19 -17.25 -16.64
CA LEU A 588 4.28 -15.86 -17.09
C LEU A 588 5.14 -15.00 -16.15
N TYR A 589 4.92 -15.13 -14.84
CA TYR A 589 5.68 -14.36 -13.85
C TYR A 589 7.15 -14.75 -13.83
N TYR A 590 7.44 -16.06 -13.94
CA TYR A 590 8.80 -16.53 -14.14
C TYR A 590 9.41 -15.89 -15.38
N TYR A 591 8.72 -15.96 -16.52
CA TYR A 591 9.24 -15.46 -17.78
C TYR A 591 9.56 -13.96 -17.71
N LYS A 592 8.67 -13.16 -17.12
CA LYS A 592 8.87 -11.72 -16.93
C LYS A 592 10.17 -11.41 -16.18
N VAL A 593 10.36 -12.00 -15.00
CA VAL A 593 11.47 -11.65 -14.10
C VAL A 593 12.78 -12.32 -14.54
N ALA A 594 12.72 -13.57 -15.00
CA ALA A 594 13.89 -14.30 -15.46
C ALA A 594 14.37 -13.82 -16.84
N GLY A 595 13.46 -13.34 -17.69
CA GLY A 595 13.69 -13.04 -19.11
C GLY A 595 13.83 -14.30 -19.98
N CYS A 596 13.52 -15.48 -19.44
CA CYS A 596 13.56 -16.78 -20.13
C CYS A 596 12.66 -17.79 -19.39
N LEU A 597 12.42 -18.95 -19.99
CA LEU A 597 11.76 -20.08 -19.32
C LEU A 597 12.79 -21.15 -18.93
N SER A 598 12.60 -21.76 -17.75
CA SER A 598 13.28 -23.01 -17.39
C SER A 598 12.80 -24.17 -18.28
N GLU A 599 13.53 -25.30 -18.31
CA GLU A 599 13.11 -26.46 -19.11
C GLU A 599 11.73 -26.98 -18.71
N GLU A 600 11.42 -26.99 -17.41
CA GLU A 600 10.11 -27.38 -16.86
C GLU A 600 8.98 -26.48 -17.38
N LEU A 601 9.14 -25.16 -17.28
CA LEU A 601 8.11 -24.20 -17.70
C LEU A 601 7.99 -24.11 -19.22
N GLN A 602 9.08 -24.35 -19.93
CA GLN A 602 9.08 -24.48 -21.39
C GLN A 602 8.36 -25.75 -21.86
N GLU A 603 8.40 -26.84 -21.09
CA GLU A 603 7.60 -28.04 -21.38
C GLU A 603 6.11 -27.74 -21.24
N TYR A 604 5.69 -27.08 -20.16
CA TYR A 604 4.31 -26.61 -19.99
C TYR A 604 3.84 -25.75 -21.18
N ALA A 605 4.63 -24.75 -21.59
CA ALA A 605 4.30 -23.90 -22.74
C ALA A 605 4.11 -24.70 -24.04
N ARG A 606 4.91 -25.76 -24.28
CA ARG A 606 4.75 -26.64 -25.44
C ARG A 606 3.50 -27.52 -25.34
N GLU A 607 3.18 -28.01 -24.16
CA GLU A 607 1.97 -28.83 -23.91
C GLU A 607 0.69 -28.04 -24.15
N MET A 608 0.67 -26.76 -23.76
CA MET A 608 -0.44 -25.85 -24.02
C MET A 608 -0.50 -25.37 -25.48
N GLY A 609 0.59 -25.53 -26.24
CA GLY A 609 0.67 -25.17 -27.65
C GLY A 609 1.12 -23.75 -27.93
N TYR A 610 1.66 -23.04 -26.93
CA TYR A 610 2.12 -21.65 -27.05
C TYR A 610 3.42 -21.52 -27.84
N GLY A 611 4.27 -22.57 -27.84
CA GLY A 611 5.50 -22.61 -28.63
C GLY A 611 6.78 -22.58 -27.79
N GLU A 612 7.86 -22.05 -28.36
CA GLU A 612 9.15 -21.89 -27.69
C GLU A 612 9.38 -20.42 -27.34
N ALA A 613 9.60 -20.14 -26.06
CA ALA A 613 9.85 -18.78 -25.58
C ALA A 613 11.26 -18.34 -25.98
N GLU A 614 11.39 -17.11 -26.46
CA GLU A 614 12.70 -16.50 -26.73
C GLU A 614 13.31 -15.93 -25.44
N THR A 615 14.64 -15.89 -25.35
CA THR A 615 15.32 -15.16 -24.28
C THR A 615 15.24 -13.66 -24.54
N LEU A 616 14.92 -12.86 -23.52
CA LEU A 616 14.83 -11.41 -23.62
C LEU A 616 16.17 -10.78 -24.05
N ASP A 617 16.16 -9.99 -25.12
CA ASP A 617 17.33 -9.27 -25.61
C ASP A 617 17.23 -7.76 -25.29
N SER A 618 17.96 -7.32 -24.26
CA SER A 618 18.00 -5.92 -23.86
C SER A 618 19.06 -5.08 -24.57
N THR A 619 19.69 -5.58 -25.64
CA THR A 619 20.75 -4.89 -26.37
C THR A 619 20.31 -3.51 -26.88
N ALA A 620 19.06 -3.37 -27.32
CA ALA A 620 18.52 -2.10 -27.81
C ALA A 620 18.45 -1.02 -26.71
N LEU A 621 18.13 -1.41 -25.46
CA LEU A 621 18.06 -0.49 -24.33
C LEU A 621 19.43 0.11 -23.97
N ARG A 622 20.51 -0.65 -24.14
CA ARG A 622 21.89 -0.15 -23.93
C ARG A 622 22.27 0.99 -24.88
N MET A 623 21.55 1.15 -26.00
CA MET A 623 21.78 2.25 -26.94
C MET A 623 21.15 3.57 -26.50
N LEU A 624 20.30 3.59 -25.46
CA LEU A 624 19.69 4.82 -24.94
C LEU A 624 20.73 5.85 -24.49
N ALA A 625 21.85 5.40 -23.90
CA ALA A 625 22.95 6.26 -23.49
C ALA A 625 23.64 7.00 -24.65
N GLN A 626 23.44 6.52 -25.88
CA GLN A 626 24.02 7.08 -27.12
C GLN A 626 22.96 7.75 -28.00
N ALA A 627 21.69 7.78 -27.58
CA ALA A 627 20.61 8.35 -28.38
C ALA A 627 20.70 9.88 -28.43
N ASP A 628 20.35 10.44 -29.59
CA ASP A 628 20.39 11.88 -29.82
C ASP A 628 19.39 12.59 -28.90
N MET A 629 19.90 13.55 -28.11
CA MET A 629 19.12 14.34 -27.16
C MET A 629 18.99 15.79 -27.65
N GLU A 630 17.74 16.27 -27.76
CA GLU A 630 17.45 17.67 -28.00
C GLU A 630 17.30 18.41 -26.66
N LEU A 631 18.10 19.46 -26.46
CA LEU A 631 18.12 20.23 -25.21
C LEU A 631 17.49 21.61 -25.37
N GLY A 632 16.51 21.91 -24.52
CA GLY A 632 15.86 23.21 -24.38
C GLY A 632 16.68 24.23 -23.60
N GLN A 633 16.41 25.52 -23.81
CA GLN A 633 17.08 26.62 -23.09
C GLN A 633 16.72 26.67 -21.60
N ASP A 634 15.62 26.05 -21.21
CA ASP A 634 15.11 25.91 -19.86
C ASP A 634 15.67 24.68 -19.12
N GLY A 635 16.53 23.89 -19.78
CA GLY A 635 17.15 22.69 -19.22
C GLY A 635 16.33 21.41 -19.41
N ASN A 636 15.12 21.51 -19.99
CA ASN A 636 14.33 20.34 -20.37
C ASN A 636 14.92 19.68 -21.61
N PHE A 637 14.83 18.36 -21.70
CA PHE A 637 15.28 17.61 -22.85
C PHE A 637 14.18 16.73 -23.44
N SER A 638 14.35 16.39 -24.72
CA SER A 638 13.60 15.34 -25.39
C SER A 638 14.55 14.39 -26.12
N LEU A 639 14.23 13.11 -26.08
CA LEU A 639 15.05 12.04 -26.68
C LEU A 639 14.14 11.01 -27.32
N GLN A 640 14.44 10.62 -28.55
CA GLN A 640 13.71 9.58 -29.26
C GLN A 640 14.40 8.23 -29.01
N ALA A 641 13.74 7.36 -28.24
CA ALA A 641 14.20 5.98 -28.07
C ALA A 641 14.10 5.22 -29.41
N PRO A 642 15.08 4.36 -29.76
CA PRO A 642 14.92 3.40 -30.85
C PRO A 642 13.62 2.58 -30.70
N GLU A 643 12.98 2.18 -31.79
CA GLU A 643 11.69 1.48 -31.75
C GLU A 643 11.79 0.18 -30.93
N GLU A 644 12.87 -0.57 -31.13
CA GLU A 644 13.17 -1.82 -30.41
C GLU A 644 13.47 -1.58 -28.92
N ALA A 645 14.03 -0.43 -28.57
CA ALA A 645 14.22 -0.06 -27.17
C ALA A 645 12.89 0.34 -26.55
N ALA A 646 12.11 1.17 -27.25
CA ALA A 646 10.83 1.66 -26.80
C ALA A 646 9.82 0.53 -26.54
N SER A 647 9.88 -0.59 -27.26
CA SER A 647 9.03 -1.76 -26.98
C SER A 647 9.41 -2.52 -25.71
N LEU A 648 10.63 -2.34 -25.19
CA LEU A 648 11.15 -3.07 -24.02
C LEU A 648 11.10 -2.24 -22.72
N ILE A 649 10.96 -0.92 -22.81
CA ILE A 649 10.89 -0.01 -21.65
C ILE A 649 9.60 -0.26 -20.86
N GLN A 650 9.69 -0.81 -19.66
CA GLN A 650 8.56 -0.95 -18.74
C GLN A 650 8.21 0.39 -18.09
N GLU A 651 9.22 1.08 -17.55
CA GLU A 651 9.06 2.28 -16.76
C GLU A 651 10.15 3.30 -17.08
N VAL A 652 9.86 4.58 -16.90
CA VAL A 652 10.84 5.66 -17.04
C VAL A 652 10.69 6.68 -15.90
N SER A 653 11.83 7.06 -15.32
CA SER A 653 11.92 8.07 -14.27
C SER A 653 12.93 9.15 -14.67
N VAL A 654 12.76 10.37 -14.17
CA VAL A 654 13.84 11.38 -14.22
C VAL A 654 14.53 11.47 -12.88
N TYR A 655 15.86 11.42 -12.91
CA TYR A 655 16.71 11.55 -11.74
C TYR A 655 17.35 12.93 -11.67
N LEU A 656 17.41 13.46 -10.45
CA LEU A 656 18.09 14.72 -10.16
C LEU A 656 19.21 14.49 -9.14
N THR A 657 20.38 15.03 -9.45
CA THR A 657 21.55 14.98 -8.58
C THR A 657 22.13 16.37 -8.42
N GLN A 658 22.47 16.75 -7.20
CA GLN A 658 23.24 17.97 -6.94
C GLN A 658 24.74 17.70 -7.07
N ALA A 659 25.39 18.45 -7.96
CA ALA A 659 26.81 18.34 -8.24
C ALA A 659 27.62 19.28 -7.34
N GLU A 660 28.54 18.72 -6.56
CA GLU A 660 29.56 19.46 -5.84
C GLU A 660 30.95 19.21 -6.49
N LYS A 661 32.02 19.75 -5.90
CA LYS A 661 33.35 19.73 -6.55
C LYS A 661 33.85 18.31 -6.79
N ASP A 662 33.74 17.46 -5.77
CA ASP A 662 34.31 16.09 -5.74
C ASP A 662 33.22 15.05 -5.37
N THR A 663 31.98 15.48 -5.17
CA THR A 663 30.85 14.63 -4.75
C THR A 663 29.58 14.94 -5.55
N ALA A 664 28.68 13.98 -5.60
CA ALA A 664 27.36 14.12 -6.21
C ALA A 664 26.30 13.61 -5.23
N ARG A 665 25.46 14.52 -4.71
CA ARG A 665 24.38 14.21 -3.76
C ARG A 665 23.12 13.87 -4.55
N ILE A 666 22.58 12.69 -4.34
CA ILE A 666 21.35 12.24 -5.01
C ILE A 666 20.17 12.99 -4.37
N LEU A 667 19.28 13.52 -5.21
CA LEU A 667 17.98 14.05 -4.77
C LEU A 667 16.83 13.10 -5.14
N GLY A 668 17.12 12.09 -5.95
CA GLY A 668 16.24 10.98 -6.26
C GLY A 668 15.47 11.20 -7.56
N GLU A 669 14.29 10.60 -7.62
CA GLU A 669 13.45 10.50 -8.81
C GLU A 669 12.09 11.19 -8.66
N ASP A 670 11.50 11.56 -9.80
CA ASP A 670 10.15 12.13 -9.86
C ASP A 670 9.44 11.75 -11.17
N ASP A 671 8.11 11.89 -11.20
CA ASP A 671 7.23 11.62 -12.34
C ASP A 671 7.23 12.74 -13.39
N LEU A 672 8.30 13.52 -13.46
CA LEU A 672 8.46 14.68 -14.35
C LEU A 672 8.98 14.27 -15.74
N LEU A 673 8.88 12.99 -16.09
CA LEU A 673 9.22 12.45 -17.40
C LEU A 673 7.98 11.82 -18.02
N SER A 674 7.79 12.03 -19.31
CA SER A 674 6.74 11.35 -20.08
C SER A 674 7.35 10.62 -21.27
N MET A 675 6.78 9.47 -21.61
CA MET A 675 7.09 8.73 -22.82
C MET A 675 5.86 8.70 -23.73
N SER A 676 6.01 9.03 -25.01
CA SER A 676 4.95 8.83 -25.99
C SER A 676 4.86 7.37 -26.45
N GLU A 677 3.74 6.99 -27.07
CA GLU A 677 3.58 5.69 -27.76
C GLU A 677 4.67 5.42 -28.81
N THR A 678 5.29 6.48 -29.35
CA THR A 678 6.37 6.37 -30.33
C THR A 678 7.76 6.31 -29.71
N GLY A 679 7.89 6.26 -28.38
CA GLY A 679 9.17 6.24 -27.67
C GLY A 679 9.84 7.59 -27.49
N MET A 680 9.11 8.72 -27.63
CA MET A 680 9.68 10.04 -27.34
C MET A 680 9.64 10.30 -25.84
N LEU A 681 10.82 10.37 -25.22
CA LEU A 681 11.00 10.80 -23.83
C LEU A 681 11.03 12.33 -23.77
N SER A 682 10.33 12.93 -22.80
CA SER A 682 10.27 14.39 -22.63
C SER A 682 10.13 14.78 -21.16
N THR A 683 11.03 15.64 -20.69
CA THR A 683 11.03 16.12 -19.29
C THR A 683 10.18 17.37 -19.10
N GLU A 684 9.59 17.52 -17.92
CA GLU A 684 8.85 18.69 -17.44
C GLU A 684 9.47 19.30 -16.16
N PHE A 685 10.79 19.40 -16.11
CA PHE A 685 11.51 19.98 -14.98
C PHE A 685 11.43 21.51 -14.97
N ASP A 686 11.07 22.10 -13.82
CA ASP A 686 10.87 23.55 -13.67
C ASP A 686 11.83 24.24 -12.69
N GLY A 687 12.89 23.53 -12.26
CA GLY A 687 13.89 24.04 -11.32
C GLY A 687 13.48 23.97 -9.84
N LYS A 688 12.43 23.20 -9.53
CA LYS A 688 12.00 22.91 -8.16
C LYS A 688 12.20 21.45 -7.80
N TRP A 689 12.28 21.19 -6.49
CA TRP A 689 12.36 19.85 -5.94
C TRP A 689 11.56 19.75 -4.64
N ILE A 690 11.24 18.52 -4.22
CA ILE A 690 10.43 18.25 -3.05
C ILE A 690 11.22 18.60 -1.78
N ALA A 691 10.62 19.39 -0.88
CA ALA A 691 11.23 19.84 0.36
C ALA A 691 10.22 19.92 1.51
N ILE A 692 10.73 19.85 2.75
CA ILE A 692 9.99 20.18 3.98
C ILE A 692 10.66 21.38 4.65
N ASP A 693 9.93 22.49 4.79
CA ASP A 693 10.41 23.74 5.39
C ASP A 693 11.81 24.18 4.85
N GLY A 694 12.01 24.09 3.54
CA GLY A 694 13.29 24.42 2.87
C GLY A 694 14.37 23.34 2.93
N ASN A 695 14.11 22.18 3.52
CA ASN A 695 15.02 21.03 3.50
C ASN A 695 14.62 20.11 2.35
N PHE A 696 15.41 20.06 1.29
CA PHE A 696 15.18 19.13 0.18
C PHE A 696 15.20 17.68 0.65
N LEU A 697 14.48 16.83 -0.06
CA LEU A 697 14.38 15.41 0.24
C LEU A 697 14.98 14.60 -0.91
N GLU A 698 15.66 13.52 -0.56
CA GLU A 698 15.91 12.43 -1.50
C GLU A 698 14.65 11.58 -1.60
N VAL A 699 14.05 11.51 -2.78
CA VAL A 699 12.73 10.88 -2.99
C VAL A 699 12.80 9.75 -4.00
N GLU A 700 12.02 8.71 -3.76
CA GLU A 700 11.72 7.64 -4.70
C GLU A 700 10.22 7.64 -5.00
N VAL A 701 9.84 7.37 -6.24
CA VAL A 701 8.44 7.25 -6.68
C VAL A 701 8.00 5.81 -6.42
N ILE A 702 6.92 5.66 -5.64
CA ILE A 702 6.32 4.34 -5.38
C ILE A 702 5.38 3.99 -6.55
N ASP A 703 4.46 4.92 -6.85
CA ASP A 703 3.51 4.84 -7.95
C ASP A 703 3.03 6.23 -8.38
N SER A 704 2.43 6.26 -9.56
CA SER A 704 1.99 7.48 -10.21
C SER A 704 0.70 7.26 -11.00
N THR A 705 -0.43 7.16 -10.30
CA THR A 705 -1.76 7.08 -10.92
C THR A 705 -2.18 8.39 -11.60
N ASP A 706 -3.33 8.41 -12.27
CA ASP A 706 -3.91 9.62 -12.87
C ASP A 706 -4.21 10.75 -11.85
N SER A 707 -4.36 10.41 -10.57
CA SER A 707 -4.86 11.32 -9.54
C SER A 707 -3.84 11.64 -8.44
N LEU A 708 -2.86 10.76 -8.23
CA LEU A 708 -1.94 10.78 -7.10
C LEU A 708 -0.57 10.28 -7.54
N THR A 709 0.49 10.93 -7.05
CA THR A 709 1.86 10.39 -7.03
C THR A 709 2.22 10.12 -5.58
N ARG A 710 2.73 8.92 -5.27
CA ARG A 710 3.22 8.56 -3.95
C ARG A 710 4.74 8.45 -3.98
N TYR A 711 5.38 8.96 -2.93
CA TYR A 711 6.83 8.95 -2.79
C TYR A 711 7.24 8.36 -1.44
N ARG A 712 8.43 7.77 -1.36
CA ARG A 712 9.13 7.51 -0.10
C ARG A 712 10.42 8.33 -0.03
N THR A 713 10.83 8.66 1.19
CA THR A 713 12.10 9.35 1.45
C THR A 713 12.73 8.83 2.74
N ASN A 714 14.06 8.68 2.75
CA ASN A 714 14.80 8.24 3.92
C ASN A 714 15.06 9.41 4.89
N VAL A 715 14.67 9.26 6.14
CA VAL A 715 14.86 10.26 7.20
C VAL A 715 15.30 9.60 8.51
N LEU A 716 16.05 10.34 9.33
CA LEU A 716 16.10 10.04 10.76
C LEU A 716 14.87 10.67 11.43
N TYR A 717 13.88 9.84 11.74
CA TYR A 717 12.70 10.22 12.51
C TYR A 717 12.96 10.02 14.00
N ASN A 718 13.00 11.10 14.77
CA ASN A 718 13.35 11.10 16.19
C ASN A 718 14.69 10.39 16.52
N GLY A 719 15.59 10.31 15.53
CA GLY A 719 16.90 9.66 15.64
C GLY A 719 16.94 8.20 15.20
N GLU A 720 15.84 7.67 14.67
CA GLU A 720 15.68 6.31 14.13
C GLU A 720 15.61 6.38 12.60
N ASP A 721 16.33 5.52 11.88
CA ASP A 721 16.22 5.40 10.41
C ASP A 721 14.79 5.00 10.04
N SER A 722 14.18 5.72 9.11
CA SER A 722 12.76 5.58 8.80
C SER A 722 12.43 6.00 7.36
N TRP A 723 11.44 5.32 6.78
CA TRP A 723 10.78 5.75 5.56
C TRP A 723 9.66 6.73 5.90
N LEU A 724 9.72 7.94 5.34
CA LEU A 724 8.62 8.89 5.36
C LEU A 724 7.87 8.79 4.03
N ILE A 725 6.56 8.53 4.10
CA ILE A 725 5.72 8.35 2.91
C ILE A 725 4.95 9.63 2.63
N LEU A 726 4.98 10.06 1.37
CA LEU A 726 4.41 11.31 0.90
C LEU A 726 3.38 11.03 -0.21
N GLY A 727 2.25 11.74 -0.18
CA GLY A 727 1.26 11.74 -1.25
C GLY A 727 1.16 13.11 -1.89
N ARG A 728 1.12 13.18 -3.22
CA ARG A 728 0.89 14.39 -4.01
C ARG A 728 -0.35 14.23 -4.85
N ASN A 729 -1.38 15.01 -4.58
CA ASN A 729 -2.56 15.05 -5.43
C ASN A 729 -2.23 15.76 -6.76
N LYS A 730 -2.32 15.05 -7.89
CA LYS A 730 -1.99 15.61 -9.22
C LYS A 730 -2.96 16.68 -9.71
N GLU A 731 -4.21 16.68 -9.22
CA GLU A 731 -5.17 17.73 -9.60
C GLU A 731 -4.88 19.07 -8.89
N THR A 732 -4.59 19.04 -7.59
CA THR A 732 -4.40 20.25 -6.78
C THR A 732 -2.94 20.67 -6.65
N GLY A 733 -2.00 19.72 -6.78
CA GLY A 733 -0.58 19.87 -6.46
C GLY A 733 -0.30 19.90 -4.96
N GLU A 734 -1.28 19.59 -4.11
CA GLU A 734 -1.12 19.56 -2.65
C GLU A 734 -0.40 18.28 -2.21
N PHE A 735 0.56 18.43 -1.30
CA PHE A 735 1.32 17.35 -0.68
C PHE A 735 0.82 17.05 0.74
N SER A 736 0.98 15.81 1.16
CA SER A 736 0.69 15.34 2.52
C SER A 736 1.65 14.26 2.96
N ILE A 737 1.92 14.18 4.27
CA ILE A 737 2.57 13.02 4.88
C ILE A 737 1.51 11.94 5.12
N LEU A 738 1.73 10.74 4.58
CA LEU A 738 0.83 9.60 4.71
C LEU A 738 1.19 8.71 5.92
N GLY A 739 2.47 8.67 6.28
CA GLY A 739 2.94 7.91 7.43
C GLY A 739 4.47 7.90 7.54
N VAL A 740 4.97 7.41 8.66
CA VAL A 740 6.39 7.13 8.87
C VAL A 740 6.58 5.71 9.41
N TYR A 741 7.48 4.96 8.77
CA TYR A 741 7.78 3.56 9.05
C TYR A 741 9.23 3.45 9.51
N SER A 742 9.49 2.69 10.57
CA SER A 742 10.86 2.40 10.96
C SER A 742 11.53 1.51 9.92
N ILE A 743 12.73 1.90 9.48
CA ILE A 743 13.60 0.99 8.73
C ILE A 743 14.23 0.09 9.79
N ARG A 744 13.75 -1.15 9.89
CA ARG A 744 14.45 -2.17 10.69
C ARG A 744 15.74 -2.52 9.95
N GLU A 745 16.85 -2.68 10.68
CA GLU A 745 18.05 -3.30 10.09
C GLU A 745 17.58 -4.63 9.46
N GLU A 746 18.04 -4.96 8.25
CA GLU A 746 17.83 -6.28 7.62
C GLU A 746 18.26 -7.37 8.60
N THR A 747 17.37 -7.82 9.47
CA THR A 747 17.74 -8.68 10.60
C THR A 747 17.06 -10.04 10.51
N SER A 748 16.03 -10.19 9.67
CA SER A 748 15.38 -11.48 9.43
C SER A 748 14.83 -11.62 8.01
N LEU A 749 15.01 -12.80 7.43
CA LEU A 749 14.22 -13.27 6.29
C LEU A 749 12.81 -13.64 6.78
N GLY A 750 11.75 -13.21 6.10
CA GLY A 750 10.36 -13.52 6.48
C GLY A 750 9.63 -12.45 7.30
N GLU A 751 10.14 -11.21 7.35
CA GLU A 751 9.38 -10.11 7.97
C GLU A 751 8.15 -9.77 7.10
N LEU A 752 6.95 -10.03 7.64
CA LEU A 752 5.68 -9.63 7.02
C LEU A 752 5.57 -8.10 6.98
N ALA A 753 4.64 -7.59 6.14
CA ALA A 753 4.32 -6.18 6.14
C ALA A 753 3.78 -5.76 7.52
N SER A 754 4.60 -5.07 8.30
CA SER A 754 4.25 -4.55 9.61
C SER A 754 3.11 -3.53 9.61
N ARG A 755 2.17 -3.62 10.57
CA ARG A 755 1.17 -2.56 10.90
C ARG A 755 1.77 -1.34 11.61
N ASN A 756 3.09 -1.16 11.58
CA ASN A 756 3.83 -0.16 12.36
C ASN A 756 3.80 1.26 11.75
N MET A 757 2.78 1.60 10.95
CA MET A 757 2.63 2.95 10.41
C MET A 757 2.41 3.94 11.55
N ARG A 758 3.36 4.83 11.75
CA ARG A 758 3.25 5.91 12.73
C ARG A 758 2.85 7.21 12.05
N THR A 759 2.21 8.06 12.83
CA THR A 759 1.91 9.44 12.49
C THR A 759 3.10 10.34 12.84
N VAL A 760 3.39 11.34 11.99
CA VAL A 760 4.33 12.44 12.33
C VAL A 760 3.58 13.52 13.09
N SER A 761 4.01 13.84 14.31
CA SER A 761 3.37 14.81 15.21
C SER A 761 4.24 16.04 15.50
N PRO A 762 3.67 17.22 15.81
CA PRO A 762 4.46 18.41 16.06
C PRO A 762 5.32 18.25 17.32
N GLY A 763 6.60 18.58 17.18
CA GLY A 763 7.62 18.29 18.19
C GLY A 763 8.53 17.13 17.81
N ASP A 764 8.10 16.27 16.89
CA ASP A 764 8.95 15.23 16.33
C ASP A 764 10.08 15.83 15.51
N ARG A 765 11.21 15.13 15.47
CA ARG A 765 12.43 15.58 14.82
C ARG A 765 12.62 14.80 13.54
N LEU A 766 12.87 15.51 12.46
CA LEU A 766 13.19 14.94 11.16
C LEU A 766 14.59 15.39 10.75
N ARG A 767 15.28 14.52 10.01
CA ARG A 767 16.55 14.83 9.38
C ARG A 767 16.64 14.06 8.07
N PRO A 768 16.67 14.72 6.90
CA PRO A 768 16.83 14.04 5.63
C PRO A 768 18.15 13.26 5.59
N VAL A 769 18.11 12.10 4.97
CA VAL A 769 19.29 11.27 4.66
C VAL A 769 19.46 11.33 3.15
N TYR A 770 20.70 11.50 2.70
CA TYR A 770 21.05 11.52 1.29
C TYR A 770 22.14 10.49 1.00
N ASP A 771 22.04 9.83 -0.13
CA ASP A 771 23.12 9.07 -0.72
C ASP A 771 24.02 10.00 -1.55
N VAL A 772 25.33 9.92 -1.26
CA VAL A 772 26.35 10.79 -1.85
C VAL A 772 27.43 9.93 -2.47
N TYR A 773 27.61 10.11 -3.77
CA TYR A 773 28.69 9.48 -4.50
C TYR A 773 29.95 10.33 -4.43
N ASP A 774 31.05 9.72 -3.99
CA ASP A 774 32.38 10.32 -3.99
C ASP A 774 33.09 10.00 -5.31
N MET A 775 33.27 11.02 -6.15
CA MET A 775 33.82 10.82 -7.49
C MET A 775 35.33 10.57 -7.48
N GLU A 776 36.04 10.91 -6.39
CA GLU A 776 37.48 10.62 -6.27
C GLU A 776 37.73 9.19 -5.79
N GLU A 777 36.97 8.74 -4.79
CA GLU A 777 37.12 7.40 -4.21
C GLU A 777 36.33 6.33 -4.98
N GLY A 778 35.33 6.72 -5.76
CA GLY A 778 34.42 5.80 -6.46
C GLY A 778 33.53 5.02 -5.48
N THR A 779 33.12 5.67 -4.40
CA THR A 779 32.37 5.05 -3.29
C THR A 779 31.15 5.86 -2.91
N GLU A 780 30.11 5.18 -2.43
CA GLU A 780 28.92 5.82 -1.87
C GLU A 780 29.02 5.97 -0.36
N LYS A 781 28.44 7.05 0.16
CA LYS A 781 28.32 7.31 1.59
C LYS A 781 27.01 8.03 1.90
N LYS A 782 26.48 7.79 3.10
CA LYS A 782 25.33 8.54 3.62
C LYS A 782 25.77 9.90 4.13
N GLU A 783 25.09 10.96 3.66
CA GLU A 783 25.14 12.29 4.22
C GLU A 783 23.83 12.59 4.96
N TYR A 784 23.92 13.25 6.11
CA TYR A 784 22.74 13.59 6.90
C TYR A 784 22.52 15.09 6.90
N GLY A 785 21.38 15.52 6.35
CA GLY A 785 20.98 16.92 6.22
C GLY A 785 20.78 17.65 7.54
N GLU A 786 20.22 18.86 7.46
CA GLU A 786 19.89 19.62 8.66
C GLU A 786 18.76 18.95 9.44
N ARG A 787 18.90 18.94 10.77
CA ARG A 787 17.86 18.43 11.66
C ARG A 787 16.87 19.53 11.95
N PHE A 788 15.59 19.26 11.71
CA PHE A 788 14.51 20.18 12.02
C PHE A 788 13.44 19.51 12.89
N THR A 789 12.48 20.31 13.34
CA THR A 789 11.36 19.87 14.16
C THR A 789 10.09 20.07 13.36
N TRP A 790 9.28 19.03 13.21
CA TRP A 790 7.95 19.14 12.60
C TRP A 790 7.07 20.06 13.44
N ARG A 791 6.41 21.00 12.76
CA ARG A 791 5.58 22.03 13.39
C ARG A 791 4.17 21.97 12.85
N SER A 792 3.24 22.50 13.61
CA SER A 792 1.83 22.63 13.18
C SER A 792 1.61 23.55 11.97
N GLY A 793 2.66 24.17 11.45
CA GLY A 793 2.65 24.96 10.21
C GLY A 793 3.85 24.67 9.33
N SER A 794 4.49 23.50 9.51
CA SER A 794 5.44 22.99 8.54
C SER A 794 4.73 22.75 7.22
N GLU A 795 5.39 23.08 6.11
CA GLU A 795 4.88 22.89 4.77
C GLU A 795 5.76 21.91 4.00
N ILE A 796 5.12 21.10 3.15
CA ILE A 796 5.78 20.18 2.23
C ILE A 796 5.33 20.51 0.81
N GLY A 797 6.26 20.41 -0.13
CA GLY A 797 5.98 20.49 -1.56
C GLY A 797 7.18 20.92 -2.37
N TYR A 798 6.94 21.35 -3.61
CA TYR A 798 8.00 21.83 -4.49
C TYR A 798 8.53 23.20 -4.07
N GLU A 799 9.82 23.25 -3.78
CA GLU A 799 10.57 24.48 -3.50
C GLU A 799 11.66 24.73 -4.56
N ASN A 800 12.00 26.00 -4.75
CA ASN A 800 13.02 26.40 -5.72
C ASN A 800 14.38 25.86 -5.30
N LEU A 801 15.05 25.12 -6.18
CA LEU A 801 16.40 24.64 -5.92
C LEU A 801 17.38 25.77 -5.64
N ASP A 802 18.35 25.45 -4.79
CA ASP A 802 19.45 26.32 -4.43
C ASP A 802 20.34 26.65 -5.63
N ASN A 803 21.13 27.71 -5.45
CA ASN A 803 22.13 28.08 -6.45
C ASN A 803 23.22 27.01 -6.50
N GLY A 804 23.29 26.26 -7.59
CA GLY A 804 24.24 25.17 -7.71
C GLY A 804 24.36 24.64 -9.14
N GLU A 805 25.10 23.55 -9.25
CA GLU A 805 25.18 22.71 -10.45
C GLU A 805 24.40 21.43 -10.16
N TYR A 806 23.67 20.94 -11.13
CA TYR A 806 22.83 19.75 -11.02
C TYR A 806 22.99 18.88 -12.26
N TYR A 807 22.76 17.59 -12.11
CA TYR A 807 22.66 16.63 -13.21
C TYR A 807 21.22 16.12 -13.28
N LEU A 808 20.66 16.13 -14.49
CA LEU A 808 19.33 15.65 -14.82
C LEU A 808 19.47 14.60 -15.93
N PHE A 809 18.90 13.42 -15.74
CA PHE A 809 18.92 12.34 -16.73
C PHE A 809 17.70 11.44 -16.54
N ALA A 810 17.33 10.70 -17.57
CA ALA A 810 16.28 9.70 -17.48
C ALA A 810 16.88 8.32 -17.27
N VAL A 811 16.17 7.50 -16.49
CA VAL A 811 16.41 6.08 -16.31
C VAL A 811 15.23 5.35 -16.91
N ALA A 812 15.50 4.34 -17.73
CA ALA A 812 14.52 3.41 -18.25
C ALA A 812 14.75 2.04 -17.60
N TYR A 813 13.67 1.38 -17.22
CA TYR A 813 13.68 0.07 -16.60
C TYR A 813 13.08 -0.95 -17.57
N ASP A 814 13.70 -2.13 -17.69
CA ASP A 814 13.10 -3.25 -18.41
C ASP A 814 12.22 -4.12 -17.48
N VAL A 815 11.61 -5.16 -18.06
CA VAL A 815 10.70 -6.06 -17.33
C VAL A 815 11.37 -6.89 -16.23
N ARG A 816 12.70 -7.00 -16.25
CA ARG A 816 13.51 -7.68 -15.24
C ARG A 816 13.97 -6.74 -14.13
N GLY A 817 13.76 -5.43 -14.30
CA GLY A 817 14.21 -4.37 -13.41
C GLY A 817 15.62 -3.86 -13.70
N ASP A 818 16.25 -4.26 -14.82
CA ASP A 818 17.56 -3.71 -15.18
C ASP A 818 17.43 -2.24 -15.60
N GLU A 819 18.40 -1.41 -15.18
CA GLU A 819 18.42 0.03 -15.42
C GLU A 819 19.23 0.41 -16.67
N TYR A 820 18.69 1.36 -17.45
CA TYR A 820 19.32 1.89 -18.65
C TYR A 820 19.22 3.42 -18.68
N TYR A 821 20.36 4.10 -18.84
CA TYR A 821 20.44 5.55 -18.70
C TYR A 821 20.42 6.27 -20.05
N THR A 822 19.85 7.48 -20.06
CA THR A 822 20.03 8.45 -21.17
C THR A 822 21.31 9.28 -20.97
N PRO A 823 21.74 10.09 -21.97
CA PRO A 823 22.77 11.10 -21.74
C PRO A 823 22.44 12.02 -20.57
N VAL A 824 23.49 12.53 -19.89
CA VAL A 824 23.34 13.40 -18.72
C VAL A 824 23.24 14.87 -19.11
N VAL A 825 22.26 15.59 -18.59
CA VAL A 825 22.15 17.04 -18.72
C VAL A 825 22.73 17.72 -17.49
N ARG A 826 23.79 18.50 -17.67
CA ARG A 826 24.29 19.41 -16.63
C ARG A 826 23.52 20.72 -16.64
N LEU A 827 22.99 21.12 -15.49
CA LEU A 827 22.21 22.33 -15.27
C LEU A 827 22.93 23.25 -14.28
N ALA A 828 23.04 24.54 -14.61
CA ALA A 828 23.37 25.57 -13.63
C ALA A 828 22.08 26.24 -13.16
N ILE A 829 21.72 26.07 -11.89
CA ILE A 829 20.49 26.64 -11.31
C ILE A 829 20.81 27.94 -10.58
N ARG A 830 20.05 29.01 -10.86
CA ARG A 830 20.10 30.26 -10.09
C ARG A 830 18.69 30.74 -9.74
N ASN A 831 18.41 30.89 -8.45
CA ASN A 831 17.10 31.25 -7.90
C ASN A 831 15.97 30.34 -8.44
N GLY A 832 16.18 29.01 -8.42
CA GLY A 832 15.20 28.03 -8.91
C GLY A 832 15.00 28.00 -10.43
N LYS A 833 15.94 28.51 -11.22
CA LYS A 833 15.85 28.47 -12.70
C LYS A 833 17.15 28.00 -13.32
N ALA A 834 17.05 27.14 -14.34
CA ALA A 834 18.17 26.84 -15.22
C ALA A 834 18.61 28.11 -15.96
N VAL A 835 19.86 28.50 -15.78
CA VAL A 835 20.49 29.62 -16.51
C VAL A 835 21.45 29.14 -17.60
N SER A 836 21.85 27.87 -17.54
CA SER A 836 22.55 27.17 -18.61
C SER A 836 22.30 25.67 -18.49
N ALA A 837 22.29 24.99 -19.63
CA ALA A 837 22.17 23.55 -19.73
C ALA A 837 23.14 23.02 -20.80
N SER A 838 23.74 21.85 -20.57
CA SER A 838 24.62 21.19 -21.54
C SER A 838 24.63 19.68 -21.37
N ILE A 839 24.57 18.94 -22.47
CA ILE A 839 24.73 17.48 -22.50
C ILE A 839 26.17 17.12 -22.13
N GLN A 840 26.34 16.10 -21.30
CA GLN A 840 27.64 15.52 -20.95
C GLN A 840 27.79 14.16 -21.63
N GLU A 841 28.53 14.11 -22.74
CA GLU A 841 28.69 12.90 -23.57
C GLU A 841 29.58 11.83 -22.91
N ASP A 842 30.51 12.24 -22.02
CA ASP A 842 31.49 11.35 -21.38
C ASP A 842 31.22 11.14 -19.87
N MET A 843 30.07 11.63 -19.36
CA MET A 843 29.75 11.50 -17.95
C MET A 843 29.07 10.16 -17.69
N MET A 844 29.79 9.26 -17.05
CA MET A 844 29.25 8.02 -16.53
C MET A 844 28.23 8.35 -15.43
N VAL A 845 27.00 7.88 -15.60
CA VAL A 845 26.01 7.82 -14.53
C VAL A 845 26.45 6.65 -13.64
N TYR A 846 26.88 6.96 -12.41
CA TYR A 846 27.16 6.06 -11.27
C TYR A 846 27.70 4.65 -11.60
N GLY A 847 28.99 4.39 -11.38
CA GLY A 847 29.51 3.04 -11.02
C GLY A 847 29.34 1.84 -11.97
N TYR A 848 28.51 1.90 -13.01
CA TYR A 848 28.13 0.74 -13.83
C TYR A 848 28.78 0.79 -15.22
N ASN A 849 29.44 -0.31 -15.55
CA ASN A 849 30.08 -0.62 -16.84
C ASN A 849 29.79 -2.08 -17.17
#